data_AF-A0A524CH18-F1
#
_entry.id   AF-A0A524CH18-F1
#
_cell.length_a   1.000
_cell.length_b   1.000
_cell.length_c   1.000
_cell.angle_alpha   90.00
_cell.angle_beta   90.00
_cell.angle_gamma   90.00
#
_symmetry.space_group_name_H-M   'P 1'
#
loop_
_entity.id
_entity.type
_entity.pdbx_description
1 polymer ?
#
loop_
_entity_poly.entity_id
_entity_poly.type
_entity_poly.pdbx_seq_one_letter_code
_entity_poly.pdbx_strand_id
1 'polypeptide(L)'
;MMRESPEELAQQALSLLESAERFETEQNWAKAIESYSNAAELLKQSGYLMHRIEDIYTRITELNSYLQQEKNYQQAQSQQQLDQLQDQAFALLDAAKRLEADGSFQDAIDQYMSAIGLLAQAGWTEVQLENIKGKVMALAENLEQQKRVQQQKEMQYQQQQAPSPVGGQTQPMAPPQTSAMDQKAAALKAFEEKKRREEEMQNQAFSHIDNAKMFEKEKNYEGAIANYQKAIELLNQLGWTQQTESLRGVVEKLKRDKVAYEQAQAQPMAAPVMEHPTPEISPVLKPEAELKEFKLMEYQEKKKKEEETQNRAFNLIDQGKRLEREKNYDEAIEKFEEAIALLKTIEWDSYIEPVVNFIENIKAKKNQEVQAELVRKKREQELHEIQQSITVKQKEQFQQSAQEMELKRREFEEKRKIEEEKETQFFAILDKADKLLKDGEYDASISEYQKALELVKGLASWQSHIASLENTIQKIQELKESQAEKKLVELKKTEKRKQEEIEFQKRMAKQLQIEKEKLKEKEVKIQQRDDEVKYREQRKDQAFKFLDAAQNYIKQGNLDKAIYAYQNAGNLFAEIQWTEEIPLIEESIKALEDKKREASIQKQKELQASIQRQKQETQFQESLAKEMQTEKAKLKQRQIKLREREKELEHRERRKEEAFKLLDQAQEQVDQGNFDEALDLYHQTLNIFAEIQWQDEMELIKESIIEIENKKQDAEVWKQMELQAALEREREEKEFQNALAREMQKERVRRKEENRRRKRNTILCYI
;
A
#
# COMPACT_ATOMS: atom_id res chain seq x y z
N MET A 1 -28.60 -63.47 -4.30
CA MET A 1 -27.18 -63.22 -4.04
C MET A 1 -26.73 -64.31 -3.09
N MET A 2 -25.73 -65.12 -3.43
CA MET A 2 -25.07 -65.94 -2.42
C MET A 2 -24.28 -64.99 -1.52
N ARG A 3 -24.29 -65.23 -0.20
CA ARG A 3 -23.32 -64.56 0.68
C ARG A 3 -22.03 -65.35 0.57
N GLU A 4 -20.94 -64.66 0.26
CA GLU A 4 -19.61 -65.24 0.23
C GLU A 4 -19.27 -65.82 1.61
N SER A 5 -18.54 -66.93 1.63
CA SER A 5 -18.09 -67.58 2.85
C SER A 5 -17.18 -66.62 3.63
N PRO A 6 -17.21 -66.61 4.97
CA PRO A 6 -16.19 -65.94 5.78
C PRO A 6 -14.75 -66.33 5.39
N GLU A 7 -14.53 -67.55 4.89
CA GLU A 7 -13.23 -68.00 4.38
C GLU A 7 -12.86 -67.37 3.03
N GLU A 8 -13.84 -67.16 2.14
CA GLU A 8 -13.63 -66.50 0.84
C GLU A 8 -13.30 -65.01 1.03
N LEU A 9 -14.01 -64.33 1.94
CA LEU A 9 -13.73 -62.95 2.32
C LEU A 9 -12.32 -62.80 2.93
N ALA A 10 -11.89 -63.75 3.76
CA ALA A 10 -10.55 -63.76 4.32
C ALA A 10 -9.46 -63.99 3.25
N GLN A 11 -9.70 -64.86 2.26
CA GLN A 11 -8.78 -65.06 1.12
C GLN A 11 -8.68 -63.82 0.21
N GLN A 12 -9.80 -63.15 -0.05
CA GLN A 12 -9.81 -61.87 -0.77
C GLN A 12 -9.03 -60.79 -0.01
N ALA A 13 -9.18 -60.71 1.32
CA ALA A 13 -8.41 -59.77 2.13
C ALA A 13 -6.89 -60.02 2.04
N LEU A 14 -6.45 -61.28 2.05
CA LEU A 14 -5.03 -61.62 1.89
C LEU A 14 -4.48 -61.21 0.51
N SER A 15 -5.24 -61.39 -0.58
CA SER A 15 -4.79 -60.94 -1.91
C SER A 15 -4.71 -59.42 -2.03
N LEU A 16 -5.57 -58.68 -1.31
CA LEU A 16 -5.48 -57.24 -1.19
C LEU A 16 -4.27 -56.78 -0.38
N LEU A 17 -3.89 -57.50 0.69
CA LEU A 17 -2.64 -57.23 1.42
C LEU A 17 -1.40 -57.44 0.53
N GLU A 18 -1.34 -58.53 -0.24
CA GLU A 18 -0.25 -58.74 -1.22
C GLU A 18 -0.19 -57.63 -2.27
N SER A 19 -1.33 -57.12 -2.73
CA SER A 19 -1.37 -55.99 -3.67
C SER A 19 -0.96 -54.67 -3.01
N ALA A 20 -1.33 -54.45 -1.74
CA ALA A 20 -0.97 -53.28 -0.97
C ALA A 20 0.55 -53.22 -0.75
N GLU A 21 1.18 -54.33 -0.36
CA GLU A 21 2.64 -54.46 -0.24
C GLU A 21 3.35 -54.19 -1.57
N ARG A 22 2.82 -54.67 -2.71
CA ARG A 22 3.38 -54.34 -4.03
C ARG A 22 3.30 -52.85 -4.33
N PHE A 23 2.14 -52.22 -4.14
CA PHE A 23 2.00 -50.77 -4.33
C PHE A 23 2.91 -49.98 -3.38
N GLU A 24 3.15 -50.48 -2.17
CA GLU A 24 4.11 -49.91 -1.22
C GLU A 24 5.56 -50.00 -1.76
N THR A 25 5.98 -51.14 -2.32
CA THR A 25 7.30 -51.27 -2.98
C THR A 25 7.44 -50.41 -4.24
N GLU A 26 6.34 -50.12 -4.93
CA GLU A 26 6.27 -49.20 -6.07
C GLU A 26 6.19 -47.71 -5.64
N GLN A 27 6.20 -47.40 -4.33
CA GLN A 27 6.00 -46.07 -3.75
C GLN A 27 4.65 -45.43 -4.13
N ASN A 28 3.65 -46.25 -4.49
CA ASN A 28 2.30 -45.80 -4.82
C ASN A 28 1.42 -45.77 -3.57
N TRP A 29 1.77 -44.88 -2.63
CA TRP A 29 1.19 -44.81 -1.29
C TRP A 29 -0.34 -44.73 -1.28
N ALA A 30 -0.93 -43.98 -2.22
CA ALA A 30 -2.38 -43.84 -2.34
C ALA A 30 -3.10 -45.18 -2.62
N LYS A 31 -2.58 -45.98 -3.57
CA LYS A 31 -3.14 -47.31 -3.88
C LYS A 31 -2.83 -48.34 -2.79
N ALA A 32 -1.68 -48.22 -2.13
CA ALA A 32 -1.37 -49.06 -0.97
C ALA A 32 -2.39 -48.81 0.16
N ILE A 33 -2.66 -47.55 0.51
CA ILE A 33 -3.67 -47.15 1.51
C ILE A 33 -5.07 -47.67 1.16
N GLU A 34 -5.50 -47.51 -0.10
CA GLU A 34 -6.79 -48.03 -0.57
C GLU A 34 -6.88 -49.56 -0.41
N SER A 35 -5.84 -50.27 -0.84
CA SER A 35 -5.77 -51.75 -0.79
C SER A 35 -5.73 -52.26 0.66
N TYR A 36 -4.95 -51.63 1.54
CA TYR A 36 -4.93 -51.92 2.98
C TYR A 36 -6.30 -51.63 3.63
N SER A 37 -6.96 -50.53 3.30
CA SER A 37 -8.28 -50.18 3.86
C SER A 37 -9.34 -51.22 3.47
N ASN A 38 -9.37 -51.61 2.19
CA ASN A 38 -10.29 -52.63 1.70
C ASN A 38 -10.00 -54.00 2.34
N ALA A 39 -8.73 -54.37 2.54
CA ALA A 39 -8.36 -55.59 3.26
C ALA A 39 -8.83 -55.57 4.73
N ALA A 40 -8.68 -54.45 5.44
CA ALA A 40 -9.15 -54.29 6.81
C ALA A 40 -10.67 -54.43 6.93
N GLU A 41 -11.44 -53.90 5.97
CA GLU A 41 -12.89 -54.06 5.93
C GLU A 41 -13.31 -55.52 5.67
N LEU A 42 -12.66 -56.23 4.73
CA LEU A 42 -12.95 -57.64 4.47
C LEU A 42 -12.58 -58.54 5.65
N LEU A 43 -11.46 -58.29 6.34
CA LEU A 43 -11.13 -59.00 7.59
C LEU A 43 -12.21 -58.76 8.66
N LYS A 44 -12.63 -57.51 8.84
CA LYS A 44 -13.71 -57.14 9.79
C LYS A 44 -15.04 -57.82 9.47
N GLN A 45 -15.37 -58.02 8.19
CA GLN A 45 -16.59 -58.72 7.75
C GLN A 45 -16.48 -60.25 7.89
N SER A 46 -15.29 -60.81 7.65
CA SER A 46 -15.04 -62.25 7.79
C SER A 46 -14.98 -62.73 9.25
N GLY A 47 -14.58 -61.85 10.19
CA GLY A 47 -14.32 -62.20 11.58
C GLY A 47 -12.99 -62.96 11.81
N TYR A 48 -12.24 -63.25 10.75
CA TYR A 48 -10.91 -63.85 10.85
C TYR A 48 -9.82 -62.79 11.05
N LEU A 49 -8.73 -63.18 11.73
CA LEU A 49 -7.53 -62.35 11.92
C LEU A 49 -7.80 -60.93 12.48
N MET A 50 -8.86 -60.75 13.29
CA MET A 50 -9.28 -59.44 13.83
C MET A 50 -8.15 -58.63 14.50
N HIS A 51 -7.14 -59.31 15.09
CA HIS A 51 -5.96 -58.67 15.67
C HIS A 51 -5.07 -57.95 14.64
N ARG A 52 -5.05 -58.39 13.38
CA ARG A 52 -4.29 -57.75 12.29
C ARG A 52 -4.93 -56.46 11.78
N ILE A 53 -6.19 -56.21 12.09
CA ILE A 53 -6.88 -54.99 11.66
C ILE A 53 -6.22 -53.74 12.27
N GLU A 54 -5.74 -53.85 13.52
CA GLU A 54 -5.02 -52.77 14.20
C GLU A 54 -3.62 -52.54 13.59
N ASP A 55 -2.90 -53.61 13.24
CA ASP A 55 -1.64 -53.53 12.47
C ASP A 55 -1.85 -52.80 11.13
N ILE A 56 -2.92 -53.15 10.39
CA ILE A 56 -3.23 -52.56 9.08
C ILE A 56 -3.59 -51.07 9.22
N TYR A 57 -4.42 -50.68 10.19
CA TYR A 57 -4.72 -49.26 10.41
C TYR A 57 -3.49 -48.47 10.89
N THR A 58 -2.58 -49.09 11.65
CA THR A 58 -1.29 -48.49 12.00
C THR A 58 -0.47 -48.22 10.72
N ARG A 59 -0.35 -49.21 9.83
CA ARG A 59 0.36 -49.05 8.55
C ARG A 59 -0.29 -48.01 7.63
N ILE A 60 -1.62 -47.97 7.55
CA ILE A 60 -2.36 -46.91 6.84
C ILE A 60 -2.00 -45.52 7.39
N THR A 61 -1.87 -45.38 8.71
CA THR A 61 -1.52 -44.10 9.35
C THR A 61 -0.09 -43.68 8.99
N GLU A 62 0.86 -44.62 8.99
CA GLU A 62 2.24 -44.37 8.54
C GLU A 62 2.29 -43.96 7.06
N LEU A 63 1.58 -44.66 6.18
CA LEU A 63 1.52 -44.36 4.74
C LEU A 63 0.88 -43.01 4.45
N ASN A 64 -0.15 -42.61 5.20
CA ASN A 64 -0.70 -41.26 5.13
C ASN A 64 0.33 -40.20 5.56
N SER A 65 1.19 -40.50 6.53
CA SER A 65 2.25 -39.58 6.94
C SER A 65 3.32 -39.41 5.85
N TYR A 66 3.70 -40.49 5.13
CA TYR A 66 4.58 -40.41 3.97
C TYR A 66 3.95 -39.64 2.81
N LEU A 67 2.68 -39.90 2.48
CA LEU A 67 1.95 -39.17 1.44
C LEU A 67 1.88 -37.65 1.74
N GLN A 68 1.64 -37.29 3.01
CA GLN A 68 1.64 -35.89 3.44
C GLN A 68 3.05 -35.27 3.42
N GLN A 69 4.09 -36.03 3.78
CA GLN A 69 5.48 -35.57 3.68
C GLN A 69 5.90 -35.35 2.22
N GLU A 70 5.51 -36.23 1.31
CA GLU A 70 5.76 -36.09 -0.12
C GLU A 70 5.03 -34.86 -0.68
N LYS A 71 3.76 -34.67 -0.32
CA LYS A 71 3.00 -33.46 -0.70
C LYS A 71 3.66 -32.18 -0.20
N ASN A 72 4.12 -32.17 1.06
CA ASN A 72 4.86 -31.03 1.62
C ASN A 72 6.18 -30.79 0.86
N TYR A 73 6.89 -31.85 0.47
CA TYR A 73 8.13 -31.76 -0.30
C TYR A 73 7.90 -31.22 -1.72
N GLN A 74 6.88 -31.73 -2.43
CA GLN A 74 6.48 -31.22 -3.75
C GLN A 74 6.05 -29.75 -3.68
N GLN A 75 5.32 -29.36 -2.62
CA GLN A 75 4.92 -27.97 -2.39
C GLN A 75 6.15 -27.08 -2.09
N ALA A 76 7.10 -27.54 -1.27
CA ALA A 76 8.33 -26.81 -0.99
C ALA A 76 9.22 -26.66 -2.24
N GLN A 77 9.33 -27.70 -3.05
CA GLN A 77 10.05 -27.67 -4.33
C GLN A 77 9.40 -26.70 -5.33
N SER A 78 8.06 -26.68 -5.40
CA SER A 78 7.31 -25.73 -6.24
C SER A 78 7.48 -24.30 -5.75
N GLN A 79 7.44 -24.07 -4.43
CA GLN A 79 7.70 -22.76 -3.84
C GLN A 79 9.14 -22.29 -4.16
N GLN A 80 10.13 -23.16 -4.00
CA GLN A 80 11.53 -22.85 -4.32
C GLN A 80 11.72 -22.45 -5.80
N GLN A 81 10.97 -23.05 -6.73
CA GLN A 81 10.98 -22.65 -8.15
C GLN A 81 10.34 -21.27 -8.37
N LEU A 82 9.23 -20.96 -7.68
CA LEU A 82 8.61 -19.63 -7.71
C LEU A 82 9.55 -18.57 -7.15
N ASP A 83 10.20 -18.85 -6.02
CA ASP A 83 11.18 -17.95 -5.38
C ASP A 83 12.36 -17.65 -6.32
N GLN A 84 12.88 -18.68 -7.02
CA GLN A 84 13.94 -18.52 -8.03
C GLN A 84 13.51 -17.64 -9.22
N LEU A 85 12.27 -17.76 -9.70
CA LEU A 85 11.74 -16.91 -10.76
C LEU A 85 11.58 -15.46 -10.28
N GLN A 86 11.15 -15.24 -9.04
CA GLN A 86 11.05 -13.90 -8.45
C GLN A 86 12.41 -13.25 -8.26
N ASP A 87 13.40 -13.96 -7.71
CA ASP A 87 14.78 -13.48 -7.56
C ASP A 87 15.39 -13.06 -8.90
N GLN A 88 15.22 -13.88 -9.94
CA GLN A 88 15.66 -13.55 -11.29
C GLN A 88 14.95 -12.31 -11.83
N ALA A 89 13.63 -12.19 -11.65
CA ALA A 89 12.88 -11.02 -12.09
C ALA A 89 13.32 -9.74 -11.37
N PHE A 90 13.55 -9.78 -10.05
CA PHE A 90 14.02 -8.63 -9.29
C PHE A 90 15.43 -8.19 -9.73
N ALA A 91 16.32 -9.13 -10.05
CA ALA A 91 17.63 -8.81 -10.63
C ALA A 91 17.49 -8.08 -11.99
N LEU A 92 16.54 -8.48 -12.85
CA LEU A 92 16.24 -7.79 -14.11
C LEU A 92 15.64 -6.39 -13.87
N LEU A 93 14.76 -6.22 -12.88
CA LEU A 93 14.23 -4.88 -12.52
C LEU A 93 15.32 -3.93 -12.03
N ASP A 94 16.28 -4.41 -11.24
CA ASP A 94 17.39 -3.58 -10.77
C ASP A 94 18.42 -3.29 -11.88
N ALA A 95 18.61 -4.20 -12.83
CA ALA A 95 19.35 -3.92 -14.06
C ALA A 95 18.65 -2.85 -14.92
N ALA A 96 17.33 -2.96 -15.10
CA ALA A 96 16.51 -2.01 -15.84
C ALA A 96 16.57 -0.58 -15.25
N LYS A 97 16.52 -0.45 -13.91
CA LYS A 97 16.68 0.84 -13.22
C LYS A 97 18.05 1.49 -13.45
N ARG A 98 19.13 0.69 -13.53
CA ARG A 98 20.48 1.20 -13.83
C ARG A 98 20.56 1.72 -15.27
N LEU A 99 20.09 0.92 -16.22
CA LEU A 99 20.02 1.32 -17.64
C LEU A 99 19.14 2.56 -17.86
N GLU A 100 18.07 2.72 -17.09
CA GLU A 100 17.26 3.94 -17.08
C GLU A 100 18.07 5.15 -16.60
N ALA A 101 18.84 5.01 -15.50
CA ALA A 101 19.68 6.08 -14.96
C ALA A 101 20.82 6.47 -15.92
N ASP A 102 21.37 5.50 -16.65
CA ASP A 102 22.40 5.69 -17.67
C ASP A 102 21.84 6.29 -18.98
N GLY A 103 20.51 6.39 -19.13
CA GLY A 103 19.84 6.92 -20.32
C GLY A 103 19.66 5.89 -21.46
N SER A 104 20.01 4.62 -21.23
CA SER A 104 19.81 3.51 -22.16
C SER A 104 18.36 3.00 -22.12
N PHE A 105 17.41 3.87 -22.47
CA PHE A 105 15.97 3.59 -22.30
C PHE A 105 15.46 2.36 -23.06
N GLN A 106 16.04 2.02 -24.21
CA GLN A 106 15.67 0.81 -24.96
C GLN A 106 16.03 -0.46 -24.18
N ASP A 107 17.28 -0.58 -23.74
CA ASP A 107 17.73 -1.74 -22.96
C ASP A 107 16.98 -1.83 -21.62
N ALA A 108 16.68 -0.69 -20.99
CA ALA A 108 15.86 -0.64 -19.78
C ALA A 108 14.44 -1.20 -20.01
N ILE A 109 13.78 -0.82 -21.11
CA ILE A 109 12.46 -1.34 -21.51
C ILE A 109 12.51 -2.86 -21.69
N ASP A 110 13.52 -3.36 -22.40
CA ASP A 110 13.64 -4.79 -22.69
C ASP A 110 13.87 -5.62 -21.40
N GLN A 111 14.68 -5.10 -20.47
CA GLN A 111 14.87 -5.70 -19.13
C GLN A 111 13.60 -5.67 -18.27
N TYR A 112 12.86 -4.55 -18.25
CA TYR A 112 11.57 -4.47 -17.55
C TYR A 112 10.55 -5.47 -18.13
N MET A 113 10.49 -5.62 -19.46
CA MET A 113 9.61 -6.58 -20.13
C MET A 113 9.98 -8.03 -19.81
N SER A 114 11.28 -8.37 -19.78
CA SER A 114 11.75 -9.69 -19.33
C SER A 114 11.37 -9.98 -17.87
N ALA A 115 11.51 -8.99 -16.98
CA ALA A 115 11.11 -9.11 -15.58
C ALA A 115 9.59 -9.34 -15.42
N ILE A 116 8.75 -8.62 -16.17
CA ILE A 116 7.30 -8.82 -16.20
C ILE A 116 6.96 -10.26 -16.61
N GLY A 117 7.65 -10.83 -17.59
CA GLY A 117 7.47 -12.21 -18.03
C GLY A 117 7.77 -13.24 -16.93
N LEU A 118 8.88 -13.07 -16.20
CA LEU A 118 9.24 -13.95 -15.09
C LEU A 118 8.29 -13.81 -13.88
N LEU A 119 7.87 -12.59 -13.53
CA LEU A 119 6.89 -12.39 -12.45
C LEU A 119 5.53 -13.00 -12.79
N ALA A 120 5.07 -12.89 -14.04
CA ALA A 120 3.85 -13.55 -14.50
C ALA A 120 3.95 -15.08 -14.41
N GLN A 121 5.11 -15.67 -14.76
CA GLN A 121 5.37 -17.10 -14.55
C GLN A 121 5.41 -17.48 -13.06
N ALA A 122 5.89 -16.57 -12.20
CA ALA A 122 5.86 -16.70 -10.74
C ALA A 122 4.47 -16.42 -10.10
N GLY A 123 3.41 -16.35 -10.90
CA GLY A 123 2.03 -16.19 -10.43
C GLY A 123 1.61 -14.77 -10.05
N TRP A 124 2.39 -13.74 -10.40
CA TRP A 124 1.98 -12.35 -10.17
C TRP A 124 0.79 -11.97 -11.06
N THR A 125 -0.20 -11.31 -10.47
CA THR A 125 -1.41 -10.89 -11.20
C THR A 125 -1.13 -9.67 -12.06
N GLU A 126 -1.92 -9.50 -13.12
CA GLU A 126 -1.86 -8.33 -14.02
C GLU A 126 -1.88 -6.99 -13.26
N VAL A 127 -2.66 -6.88 -12.17
CA VAL A 127 -2.74 -5.67 -11.32
C VAL A 127 -1.42 -5.40 -10.59
N GLN A 128 -0.71 -6.44 -10.14
CA GLN A 128 0.62 -6.28 -9.52
C GLN A 128 1.66 -5.85 -10.55
N LEU A 129 1.52 -6.28 -11.81
CA LEU A 129 2.40 -5.95 -12.93
C LEU A 129 2.11 -4.58 -13.55
N GLU A 130 0.91 -4.02 -13.32
CA GLU A 130 0.44 -2.76 -13.94
C GLU A 130 1.38 -1.58 -13.68
N ASN A 131 1.94 -1.47 -12.47
CA ASN A 131 2.93 -0.43 -12.14
C ASN A 131 4.22 -0.53 -13.00
N ILE A 132 4.68 -1.75 -13.27
CA ILE A 132 5.89 -2.00 -14.07
C ILE A 132 5.58 -1.76 -15.56
N LYS A 133 4.40 -2.19 -16.03
CA LYS A 133 3.91 -1.90 -17.39
C LYS A 133 3.74 -0.39 -17.62
N GLY A 134 3.20 0.33 -16.64
CA GLY A 134 3.12 1.80 -16.65
C GLY A 134 4.49 2.46 -16.78
N LYS A 135 5.49 1.93 -16.06
CA LYS A 135 6.89 2.40 -16.16
C LYS A 135 7.47 2.15 -17.56
N VAL A 136 7.25 0.97 -18.14
CA VAL A 136 7.65 0.65 -19.52
C VAL A 136 7.03 1.63 -20.53
N MET A 137 5.72 1.89 -20.43
CA MET A 137 5.04 2.83 -21.33
C MET A 137 5.61 4.25 -21.24
N ALA A 138 5.88 4.75 -20.03
CA ALA A 138 6.51 6.07 -19.83
C ALA A 138 7.94 6.14 -20.41
N LEU A 139 8.73 5.07 -20.28
CA LEU A 139 10.06 5.01 -20.88
C LEU A 139 10.02 4.94 -22.41
N ALA A 140 9.04 4.22 -22.98
CA ALA A 140 8.84 4.16 -24.42
C ALA A 140 8.46 5.54 -24.99
N GLU A 141 7.60 6.30 -24.29
CA GLU A 141 7.26 7.67 -24.67
C GLU A 141 8.49 8.60 -24.61
N ASN A 142 9.28 8.54 -23.54
CA ASN A 142 10.52 9.32 -23.41
C ASN A 142 11.51 9.02 -24.55
N LEU A 143 11.69 7.74 -24.90
CA LEU A 143 12.53 7.30 -26.00
C LEU A 143 12.03 7.82 -27.35
N GLU A 144 10.72 7.87 -27.57
CA GLU A 144 10.14 8.45 -28.78
C GLU A 144 10.35 9.97 -28.84
N GLN A 145 10.15 10.69 -27.72
CA GLN A 145 10.42 12.12 -27.63
C GLN A 145 11.91 12.44 -27.91
N GLN A 146 12.83 11.63 -27.39
CA GLN A 146 14.27 11.76 -27.67
C GLN A 146 14.58 11.57 -29.17
N LYS A 147 14.00 10.55 -29.81
CA LYS A 147 14.12 10.32 -31.27
C LYS A 147 13.60 11.51 -32.09
N ARG A 148 12.45 12.08 -31.71
CA ARG A 148 11.89 13.29 -32.37
C ARG A 148 12.82 14.50 -32.25
N VAL A 149 13.40 14.75 -31.07
CA VAL A 149 14.37 15.84 -30.85
C VAL A 149 15.66 15.63 -31.66
N GLN A 150 16.13 14.39 -31.80
CA GLN A 150 17.30 14.06 -32.60
C GLN A 150 17.07 14.28 -34.09
N GLN A 151 15.93 13.82 -34.63
CA GLN A 151 15.52 14.09 -36.01
C GLN A 151 15.39 15.59 -36.31
N GLN A 152 14.88 16.39 -35.37
CA GLN A 152 14.82 17.85 -35.51
C GLN A 152 16.22 18.48 -35.58
N LYS A 153 17.18 18.03 -34.75
CA LYS A 153 18.57 18.48 -34.80
C LYS A 153 19.25 18.11 -36.12
N GLU A 154 19.01 16.92 -36.64
CA GLU A 154 19.55 16.45 -37.93
C GLU A 154 19.00 17.27 -39.11
N MET A 155 17.69 17.54 -39.16
CA MET A 155 17.10 18.44 -40.15
C MET A 155 17.67 19.86 -40.07
N GLN A 156 17.91 20.37 -38.86
CA GLN A 156 18.49 21.71 -38.67
C GLN A 156 19.97 21.76 -39.11
N TYR A 157 20.74 20.69 -38.89
CA TYR A 157 22.11 20.57 -39.39
C TYR A 157 22.17 20.52 -40.92
N GLN A 158 21.24 19.83 -41.58
CA GLN A 158 21.18 19.78 -43.05
C GLN A 158 20.85 21.16 -43.67
N GLN A 159 20.03 21.98 -43.00
CA GLN A 159 19.74 23.35 -43.47
C GLN A 159 20.93 24.32 -43.33
N GLN A 160 21.90 24.03 -42.45
CA GLN A 160 23.07 24.89 -42.24
C GLN A 160 24.28 24.57 -43.14
N GLN A 161 24.18 23.56 -44.01
CA GLN A 161 25.25 23.20 -44.96
C GLN A 161 25.05 23.75 -46.39
N ALA A 162 24.18 24.76 -46.56
CA ALA A 162 24.09 25.52 -47.81
C ALA A 162 25.17 26.63 -47.84
N PRO A 163 26.18 26.59 -48.73
CA PRO A 163 27.18 27.65 -48.82
C PRO A 163 26.55 28.93 -49.37
N SER A 164 26.73 30.06 -48.67
CA SER A 164 26.30 31.38 -49.13
C SER A 164 27.44 32.42 -49.00
N PRO A 165 27.48 33.46 -49.84
CA PRO A 165 28.71 34.18 -50.12
C PRO A 165 28.98 35.37 -49.18
N VAL A 166 30.25 35.78 -49.21
CA VAL A 166 30.83 37.00 -48.66
C VAL A 166 29.93 38.25 -48.75
N GLY A 167 29.76 38.95 -47.63
CA GLY A 167 29.19 40.30 -47.57
C GLY A 167 28.99 40.77 -46.13
N GLY A 168 29.88 41.61 -45.61
CA GLY A 168 29.80 42.07 -44.21
C GLY A 168 29.16 43.45 -44.05
N GLN A 169 28.68 43.76 -42.84
CA GLN A 169 28.81 45.08 -42.21
C GLN A 169 28.47 45.02 -40.71
N THR A 170 29.12 45.89 -39.94
CA THR A 170 29.05 46.00 -38.48
C THR A 170 28.01 47.03 -38.03
N GLN A 171 27.15 46.73 -37.03
CA GLN A 171 26.65 47.69 -36.02
C GLN A 171 25.88 46.99 -34.85
N PRO A 172 25.49 47.67 -33.74
CA PRO A 172 26.11 47.32 -32.44
C PRO A 172 25.16 46.73 -31.37
N MET A 173 25.80 46.38 -30.25
CA MET A 173 25.28 45.67 -29.07
C MET A 173 23.90 46.10 -28.54
N ALA A 174 23.05 45.09 -28.34
CA ALA A 174 21.97 45.10 -27.34
C ALA A 174 22.35 44.12 -26.20
N PRO A 175 21.91 44.33 -24.94
CA PRO A 175 22.31 43.49 -23.82
C PRO A 175 21.77 42.06 -23.95
N PRO A 176 22.51 41.05 -23.42
CA PRO A 176 22.18 39.65 -23.65
C PRO A 176 20.86 39.28 -22.94
N GLN A 177 19.83 39.02 -23.73
CA GLN A 177 18.67 38.27 -23.25
C GLN A 177 19.14 36.84 -22.96
N THR A 178 19.33 36.52 -21.68
CA THR A 178 19.59 35.14 -21.21
C THR A 178 18.56 34.21 -21.84
N SER A 179 19.03 33.21 -22.57
CA SER A 179 18.13 32.45 -23.44
C SER A 179 17.14 31.64 -22.60
N ALA A 180 15.96 31.36 -23.16
CA ALA A 180 15.03 30.41 -22.55
C ALA A 180 15.66 29.01 -22.37
N MET A 181 16.75 28.71 -23.10
CA MET A 181 17.55 27.50 -22.95
C MET A 181 18.35 27.50 -21.64
N ASP A 182 18.93 28.64 -21.23
CA ASP A 182 19.66 28.79 -19.97
C ASP A 182 18.72 28.66 -18.76
N GLN A 183 17.52 29.24 -18.86
CA GLN A 183 16.48 29.08 -17.83
C GLN A 183 16.01 27.61 -17.72
N LYS A 184 15.85 26.90 -18.85
CA LYS A 184 15.51 25.48 -18.85
C LYS A 184 16.64 24.61 -18.29
N ALA A 185 17.90 24.92 -18.60
CA ALA A 185 19.07 24.21 -18.06
C ALA A 185 19.24 24.45 -16.54
N ALA A 186 19.02 25.67 -16.08
CA ALA A 186 19.01 26.00 -14.64
C ALA A 186 17.86 25.29 -13.91
N ALA A 187 16.66 25.25 -14.49
CA ALA A 187 15.53 24.52 -13.94
C ALA A 187 15.78 22.99 -13.88
N LEU A 188 16.44 22.42 -14.89
CA LEU A 188 16.82 21.00 -14.90
C LEU A 188 17.80 20.68 -13.76
N LYS A 189 18.87 21.48 -13.61
CA LYS A 189 19.84 21.32 -12.53
C LYS A 189 19.22 21.49 -11.14
N ALA A 190 18.31 22.45 -10.98
CA ALA A 190 17.58 22.65 -9.72
C ALA A 190 16.65 21.46 -9.39
N PHE A 191 16.06 20.82 -10.41
CA PHE A 191 15.26 19.61 -10.26
C PHE A 191 16.13 18.39 -9.91
N GLU A 192 17.25 18.19 -10.59
CA GLU A 192 18.25 17.15 -10.30
C GLU A 192 18.78 17.28 -8.86
N GLU A 193 19.15 18.49 -8.44
CA GLU A 193 19.63 18.74 -7.07
C GLU A 193 18.53 18.50 -6.02
N LYS A 194 17.28 18.87 -6.31
CA LYS A 194 16.13 18.56 -5.43
C LYS A 194 15.94 17.05 -5.30
N LYS A 195 15.94 16.31 -6.41
CA LYS A 195 15.82 14.85 -6.43
C LYS A 195 16.94 14.18 -5.64
N ARG A 196 18.19 14.63 -5.81
CA ARG A 196 19.34 14.10 -5.06
C ARG A 196 19.20 14.32 -3.55
N ARG A 197 18.71 15.50 -3.11
CA ARG A 197 18.42 15.76 -1.69
C ARG A 197 17.28 14.89 -1.16
N GLU A 198 16.25 14.63 -1.97
CA GLU A 198 15.15 13.71 -1.60
C GLU A 198 15.67 12.27 -1.42
N GLU A 199 16.53 11.79 -2.33
CA GLU A 199 17.21 10.48 -2.22
C GLU A 199 18.17 10.41 -1.02
N GLU A 200 18.94 11.46 -0.75
CA GLU A 200 19.81 11.57 0.44
C GLU A 200 18.99 11.47 1.75
N MET A 201 17.85 12.18 1.86
CA MET A 201 16.96 12.10 3.02
C MET A 201 16.30 10.73 3.17
N GLN A 202 15.90 10.10 2.06
CA GLN A 202 15.29 8.77 2.05
C GLN A 202 16.27 7.71 2.57
N ASN A 203 17.53 7.75 2.10
CA ASN A 203 18.57 6.82 2.54
C ASN A 203 18.92 7.01 4.03
N GLN A 204 18.97 8.25 4.53
CA GLN A 204 19.14 8.52 5.96
C GLN A 204 17.97 8.00 6.80
N ALA A 205 16.73 8.12 6.32
CA ALA A 205 15.55 7.60 7.01
C ALA A 205 15.57 6.07 7.15
N PHE A 206 15.95 5.35 6.09
CA PHE A 206 16.09 3.90 6.15
C PHE A 206 17.25 3.45 7.03
N SER A 207 18.40 4.13 6.98
CA SER A 207 19.52 3.86 7.91
C SER A 207 19.09 4.00 9.37
N HIS A 208 18.28 4.99 9.71
CA HIS A 208 17.70 5.10 11.06
C HIS A 208 16.72 3.97 11.38
N ILE A 209 15.89 3.51 10.45
CA ILE A 209 14.98 2.37 10.67
C ILE A 209 15.77 1.08 10.96
N ASP A 210 16.85 0.81 10.24
CA ASP A 210 17.63 -0.41 10.44
C ASP A 210 18.46 -0.36 11.72
N ASN A 211 19.04 0.80 12.06
CA ASN A 211 19.64 1.03 13.38
C ASN A 211 18.62 0.83 14.52
N ALA A 212 17.37 1.27 14.34
CA ALA A 212 16.33 1.09 15.34
C ALA A 212 15.98 -0.39 15.57
N LYS A 213 15.90 -1.20 14.50
CA LYS A 213 15.71 -2.66 14.58
C LYS A 213 16.88 -3.36 15.28
N MET A 214 18.12 -2.88 15.09
CA MET A 214 19.29 -3.41 15.81
C MET A 214 19.17 -3.15 17.31
N PHE A 215 18.88 -1.91 17.72
CA PHE A 215 18.65 -1.59 19.13
C PHE A 215 17.44 -2.32 19.75
N GLU A 216 16.39 -2.61 18.97
CA GLU A 216 15.24 -3.42 19.41
C GLU A 216 15.66 -4.86 19.75
N LYS A 217 16.54 -5.49 18.94
CA LYS A 217 17.12 -6.82 19.24
C LYS A 217 17.99 -6.81 20.49
N GLU A 218 18.76 -5.74 20.70
CA GLU A 218 19.61 -5.54 21.89
C GLU A 218 18.81 -5.20 23.16
N LYS A 219 17.48 -5.03 23.07
CA LYS A 219 16.60 -4.51 24.14
C LYS A 219 16.97 -3.10 24.60
N ASN A 220 17.71 -2.34 23.79
CA ASN A 220 17.98 -0.93 24.00
C ASN A 220 16.79 -0.11 23.49
N TYR A 221 15.69 -0.13 24.25
CA TYR A 221 14.43 0.50 23.86
C TYR A 221 14.57 2.02 23.62
N GLU A 222 15.47 2.71 24.34
CA GLU A 222 15.71 4.14 24.12
C GLU A 222 16.41 4.41 22.78
N GLY A 223 17.46 3.65 22.46
CA GLY A 223 18.14 3.72 21.17
C GLY A 223 17.20 3.41 19.99
N ALA A 224 16.33 2.41 20.16
CA ALA A 224 15.33 2.05 19.16
C ALA A 224 14.30 3.18 18.94
N ILE A 225 13.71 3.70 20.03
CA ILE A 225 12.71 4.79 19.97
C ILE A 225 13.30 6.05 19.32
N ALA A 226 14.51 6.46 19.73
CA ALA A 226 15.16 7.65 19.20
C ALA A 226 15.47 7.55 17.69
N ASN A 227 15.86 6.37 17.21
CA ASN A 227 16.12 6.17 15.79
C ASN A 227 14.83 6.09 14.96
N TYR A 228 13.79 5.39 15.43
CA TYR A 228 12.48 5.43 14.76
C TYR A 228 11.89 6.85 14.70
N GLN A 229 12.10 7.67 15.74
CA GLN A 229 11.68 9.08 15.73
C GLN A 229 12.42 9.91 14.65
N LYS A 230 13.74 9.78 14.52
CA LYS A 230 14.50 10.44 13.43
C LYS A 230 14.05 10.01 12.04
N ALA A 231 13.76 8.72 11.85
CA ALA A 231 13.19 8.23 10.60
C ALA A 231 11.80 8.83 10.31
N ILE A 232 10.94 8.94 11.33
CA ILE A 232 9.64 9.61 11.23
C ILE A 232 9.80 11.09 10.83
N GLU A 233 10.79 11.80 11.37
CA GLU A 233 11.05 13.21 11.00
C GLU A 233 11.46 13.35 9.54
N LEU A 234 12.43 12.56 9.08
CA LEU A 234 12.91 12.58 7.68
C LEU A 234 11.82 12.16 6.68
N LEU A 235 11.05 11.12 6.98
CA LEU A 235 9.93 10.68 6.14
C LEU A 235 8.79 11.71 6.08
N ASN A 236 8.54 12.45 7.17
CA ASN A 236 7.58 13.56 7.13
C ASN A 236 8.09 14.75 6.29
N GLN A 237 9.40 15.03 6.26
CA GLN A 237 9.99 16.02 5.35
C GLN A 237 9.82 15.63 3.87
N LEU A 238 9.81 14.33 3.57
CA LEU A 238 9.50 13.77 2.24
C LEU A 238 7.98 13.69 1.94
N GLY A 239 7.12 14.01 2.91
CA GLY A 239 5.65 13.91 2.77
C GLY A 239 5.08 12.48 2.88
N TRP A 240 5.87 11.50 3.32
CA TRP A 240 5.49 10.08 3.43
C TRP A 240 4.73 9.80 4.74
N THR A 241 3.67 10.57 4.98
CA THR A 241 2.96 10.62 6.27
C THR A 241 2.36 9.28 6.69
N GLN A 242 1.78 8.53 5.73
CA GLN A 242 1.18 7.21 5.94
C GLN A 242 2.22 6.17 6.43
N GLN A 243 3.43 6.19 5.86
CA GLN A 243 4.54 5.34 6.31
C GLN A 243 4.97 5.72 7.73
N THR A 244 4.90 7.00 8.11
CA THR A 244 5.25 7.40 9.48
C THR A 244 4.20 6.99 10.52
N GLU A 245 2.95 6.78 10.13
CA GLU A 245 1.89 6.33 11.03
C GLU A 245 2.15 4.90 11.54
N SER A 246 2.63 3.99 10.68
CA SER A 246 3.04 2.65 11.10
C SER A 246 4.24 2.68 12.05
N LEU A 247 5.24 3.53 11.79
CA LEU A 247 6.40 3.71 12.66
C LEU A 247 6.03 4.32 14.02
N ARG A 248 5.05 5.23 14.08
CA ARG A 248 4.49 5.73 15.35
C ARG A 248 3.88 4.58 16.17
N GLY A 249 3.18 3.66 15.52
CA GLY A 249 2.67 2.43 16.15
C GLY A 249 3.78 1.56 16.76
N VAL A 250 4.92 1.41 16.07
CA VAL A 250 6.10 0.71 16.58
C VAL A 250 6.70 1.43 17.79
N VAL A 251 6.83 2.75 17.75
CA VAL A 251 7.34 3.56 18.88
C VAL A 251 6.43 3.41 20.12
N GLU A 252 5.11 3.45 19.98
CA GLU A 252 4.17 3.25 21.09
C GLU A 252 4.11 1.79 21.59
N LYS A 253 4.52 0.81 20.78
CA LYS A 253 4.78 -0.56 21.25
C LYS A 253 6.07 -0.59 22.09
N LEU A 254 7.18 -0.09 21.57
CA LEU A 254 8.48 -0.09 22.25
C LEU A 254 8.46 0.66 23.59
N LYS A 255 7.68 1.75 23.72
CA LYS A 255 7.46 2.43 25.00
C LYS A 255 6.79 1.53 26.05
N ARG A 256 5.82 0.70 25.65
CA ARG A 256 5.15 -0.26 26.54
C ARG A 256 6.09 -1.39 26.91
N ASP A 257 6.82 -1.92 25.93
CA ASP A 257 7.81 -2.99 26.15
C ASP A 257 8.94 -2.52 27.09
N LYS A 258 9.40 -1.26 26.97
CA LYS A 258 10.34 -0.61 27.90
C LYS A 258 9.82 -0.63 29.33
N VAL A 259 8.60 -0.12 29.56
CA VAL A 259 8.01 -0.05 30.91
C VAL A 259 7.83 -1.45 31.51
N ALA A 260 7.41 -2.44 30.72
CA ALA A 260 7.30 -3.82 31.18
C ALA A 260 8.67 -4.42 31.55
N TYR A 261 9.72 -4.12 30.78
CA TYR A 261 11.09 -4.55 31.05
C TYR A 261 11.68 -3.90 32.31
N GLU A 262 11.47 -2.60 32.51
CA GLU A 262 11.89 -1.87 33.71
C GLU A 262 11.14 -2.37 34.96
N GLN A 263 9.84 -2.63 34.86
CA GLN A 263 9.05 -3.23 35.95
C GLN A 263 9.51 -4.65 36.29
N ALA A 264 9.90 -5.45 35.29
CA ALA A 264 10.45 -6.79 35.51
C ALA A 264 11.82 -6.75 36.20
N GLN A 265 12.67 -5.76 35.92
CA GLN A 265 13.92 -5.55 36.67
C GLN A 265 13.69 -4.98 38.08
N ALA A 266 12.64 -4.20 38.29
CA ALA A 266 12.36 -3.53 39.56
C ALA A 266 11.73 -4.42 40.64
N GLN A 267 11.33 -5.66 40.33
CA GLN A 267 10.85 -6.61 41.34
C GLN A 267 12.03 -7.19 42.15
N PRO A 268 12.09 -6.96 43.48
CA PRO A 268 13.14 -7.55 44.29
C PRO A 268 12.91 -9.07 44.41
N MET A 269 13.79 -9.85 43.78
CA MET A 269 13.85 -11.29 44.01
C MET A 269 14.22 -11.56 45.47
N ALA A 270 13.24 -12.03 46.26
CA ALA A 270 13.46 -12.44 47.63
C ALA A 270 14.35 -13.71 47.66
N ALA A 271 15.64 -13.53 47.91
CA ALA A 271 16.59 -14.63 48.00
C ALA A 271 16.52 -15.32 49.37
N PRO A 272 16.60 -16.68 49.44
CA PRO A 272 16.77 -17.40 50.69
C PRO A 272 18.22 -17.29 51.20
N VAL A 273 18.36 -17.30 52.53
CA VAL A 273 19.61 -17.13 53.29
C VAL A 273 20.51 -18.37 53.21
N MET A 274 21.84 -18.16 53.10
CA MET A 274 22.89 -19.05 53.63
C MET A 274 24.22 -18.27 53.81
N GLU A 275 25.02 -18.63 54.81
CA GLU A 275 26.34 -18.04 55.13
C GLU A 275 27.47 -19.05 54.87
N HIS A 276 28.79 -18.82 55.02
CA HIS A 276 29.71 -17.86 55.69
C HIS A 276 31.04 -17.86 54.84
N PRO A 277 32.22 -17.28 55.22
CA PRO A 277 32.58 -16.05 55.95
C PRO A 277 33.66 -15.17 55.20
N THR A 278 34.12 -14.13 55.91
CA THR A 278 35.23 -13.16 55.72
C THR A 278 36.64 -13.73 55.35
N PRO A 279 37.66 -12.93 54.90
CA PRO A 279 38.08 -11.64 55.50
C PRO A 279 38.60 -10.48 54.61
N GLU A 280 38.90 -9.40 55.34
CA GLU A 280 39.39 -8.05 55.02
C GLU A 280 40.56 -7.92 54.03
N ILE A 281 40.67 -6.74 53.39
CA ILE A 281 41.79 -5.78 53.53
C ILE A 281 41.47 -4.48 52.73
N SER A 282 41.72 -3.32 53.34
CA SER A 282 41.88 -2.00 52.71
C SER A 282 43.37 -1.59 52.89
N PRO A 283 44.03 -0.78 52.01
CA PRO A 283 43.53 0.55 51.63
C PRO A 283 43.94 1.14 50.24
N VAL A 284 43.21 2.20 49.85
CA VAL A 284 43.65 3.45 49.16
C VAL A 284 44.80 3.40 48.13
N LEU A 285 44.51 3.77 46.87
CA LEU A 285 45.28 4.74 46.04
C LEU A 285 44.58 5.09 44.70
N LYS A 286 44.89 6.27 44.13
CA LYS A 286 44.37 6.83 42.85
C LYS A 286 45.35 6.51 41.69
N PRO A 287 45.07 6.75 40.38
CA PRO A 287 43.80 7.12 39.72
C PRO A 287 43.40 6.10 38.61
N GLU A 288 42.26 5.42 38.75
CA GLU A 288 41.91 4.24 37.95
C GLU A 288 41.26 4.53 36.56
N ALA A 289 41.29 5.77 36.08
CA ALA A 289 40.57 6.18 34.87
C ALA A 289 41.31 5.81 33.57
N GLU A 290 42.59 6.17 33.45
CA GLU A 290 43.38 6.01 32.22
C GLU A 290 43.60 4.53 31.85
N LEU A 291 43.72 3.64 32.84
CA LEU A 291 43.88 2.20 32.60
C LEU A 291 42.56 1.53 32.12
N LYS A 292 41.40 2.09 32.48
CA LYS A 292 40.11 1.65 31.96
C LYS A 292 39.90 2.15 30.53
N GLU A 293 40.36 3.36 30.23
CA GLU A 293 40.32 3.94 28.88
C GLU A 293 41.23 3.18 27.90
N PHE A 294 42.45 2.80 28.31
CA PHE A 294 43.34 1.98 27.47
C PHE A 294 42.75 0.59 27.18
N LYS A 295 42.23 -0.10 28.19
CA LYS A 295 41.55 -1.41 28.01
C LYS A 295 40.27 -1.30 27.17
N LEU A 296 39.57 -0.17 27.24
CA LEU A 296 38.41 0.12 26.41
C LEU A 296 38.81 0.33 24.94
N MET A 297 39.89 1.06 24.67
CA MET A 297 40.45 1.21 23.32
C MET A 297 40.95 -0.12 22.74
N GLU A 298 41.68 -0.92 23.51
CA GLU A 298 42.15 -2.25 23.08
C GLU A 298 40.97 -3.19 22.78
N TYR A 299 39.91 -3.14 23.59
CA TYR A 299 38.66 -3.87 23.33
C TYR A 299 37.93 -3.36 22.07
N GLN A 300 37.86 -2.04 21.86
CA GLN A 300 37.26 -1.45 20.65
C GLN A 300 38.04 -1.82 19.38
N GLU A 301 39.38 -1.81 19.42
CA GLU A 301 40.20 -2.29 18.31
C GLU A 301 40.00 -3.79 18.04
N LYS A 302 39.94 -4.62 19.09
CA LYS A 302 39.68 -6.05 18.93
C LYS A 302 38.32 -6.29 18.30
N LYS A 303 37.27 -5.61 18.79
CA LYS A 303 35.91 -5.69 18.24
C LYS A 303 35.84 -5.22 16.79
N LYS A 304 36.56 -4.15 16.43
CA LYS A 304 36.63 -3.67 15.05
C LYS A 304 37.32 -4.68 14.11
N LYS A 305 38.40 -5.32 14.54
CA LYS A 305 39.09 -6.38 13.78
C LYS A 305 38.21 -7.64 13.64
N GLU A 306 37.44 -7.98 14.67
CA GLU A 306 36.43 -9.05 14.63
C GLU A 306 35.35 -8.73 13.58
N GLU A 307 34.78 -7.52 13.62
CA GLU A 307 33.77 -7.03 12.67
C GLU A 307 34.29 -6.96 11.22
N GLU A 308 35.52 -6.48 10.99
CA GLU A 308 36.17 -6.50 9.67
C GLU A 308 36.35 -7.93 9.15
N THR A 309 36.72 -8.88 10.02
CA THR A 309 36.91 -10.29 9.67
C THR A 309 35.57 -10.99 9.39
N GLN A 310 34.57 -10.73 10.22
CA GLN A 310 33.18 -11.17 10.06
C GLN A 310 32.59 -10.70 8.73
N ASN A 311 32.71 -9.41 8.42
CA ASN A 311 32.23 -8.83 7.15
C ASN A 311 32.95 -9.46 5.95
N ARG A 312 34.25 -9.74 6.05
CA ARG A 312 34.99 -10.43 4.98
C ARG A 312 34.53 -11.88 4.81
N ALA A 313 34.23 -12.61 5.89
CA ALA A 313 33.70 -13.97 5.85
C ALA A 313 32.31 -14.02 5.18
N PHE A 314 31.40 -13.11 5.52
CA PHE A 314 30.08 -13.07 4.88
C PHE A 314 30.14 -12.70 3.39
N ASN A 315 31.01 -11.76 3.00
CA ASN A 315 31.23 -11.44 1.59
C ASN A 315 31.72 -12.66 0.78
N LEU A 316 32.56 -13.53 1.36
CA LEU A 316 33.01 -14.78 0.73
C LEU A 316 31.89 -15.83 0.65
N ILE A 317 31.03 -15.94 1.68
CA ILE A 317 29.83 -16.79 1.67
C ILE A 317 28.89 -16.38 0.52
N ASP A 318 28.65 -15.09 0.32
CA ASP A 318 27.75 -14.63 -0.74
C ASP A 318 28.37 -14.74 -2.14
N GLN A 319 29.69 -14.61 -2.27
CA GLN A 319 30.41 -14.99 -3.50
C GLN A 319 30.29 -16.49 -3.79
N GLY A 320 30.47 -17.36 -2.79
CA GLY A 320 30.26 -18.81 -2.93
C GLY A 320 28.85 -19.17 -3.38
N LYS A 321 27.81 -18.54 -2.81
CA LYS A 321 26.40 -18.71 -3.24
C LYS A 321 26.13 -18.20 -4.66
N ARG A 322 26.90 -17.22 -5.13
CA ARG A 322 26.81 -16.74 -6.51
C ARG A 322 27.43 -17.76 -7.48
N LEU A 323 28.63 -18.24 -7.17
CA LEU A 323 29.35 -19.25 -7.97
C LEU A 323 28.59 -20.58 -8.03
N GLU A 324 27.90 -20.97 -6.95
CA GLU A 324 27.00 -22.13 -6.92
C GLU A 324 25.85 -22.01 -7.94
N ARG A 325 25.21 -20.83 -8.03
CA ARG A 325 24.16 -20.54 -9.01
C ARG A 325 24.69 -20.47 -10.45
N GLU A 326 25.93 -20.00 -10.62
CA GLU A 326 26.65 -19.99 -11.90
C GLU A 326 27.21 -21.39 -12.29
N LYS A 327 27.01 -22.42 -11.45
CA LYS A 327 27.52 -23.81 -11.58
C LYS A 327 29.04 -23.97 -11.50
N ASN A 328 29.77 -22.94 -11.07
CA ASN A 328 31.20 -23.00 -10.79
C ASN A 328 31.44 -23.65 -9.42
N TYR A 329 31.06 -24.93 -9.27
CA TYR A 329 31.01 -25.61 -7.99
C TYR A 329 32.36 -25.68 -7.26
N ASP A 330 33.48 -25.79 -7.98
CA ASP A 330 34.81 -25.85 -7.37
C ASP A 330 35.24 -24.50 -6.78
N GLU A 331 35.06 -23.40 -7.54
CA GLU A 331 35.32 -22.04 -7.07
C GLU A 331 34.36 -21.66 -5.91
N ALA A 332 33.12 -22.12 -5.95
CA ALA A 332 32.16 -21.93 -4.87
C ALA A 332 32.63 -22.59 -3.57
N ILE A 333 33.10 -23.85 -3.64
CA ILE A 333 33.63 -24.58 -2.49
C ILE A 333 34.86 -23.87 -1.91
N GLU A 334 35.79 -23.43 -2.76
CA GLU A 334 36.99 -22.67 -2.32
C GLU A 334 36.60 -21.40 -1.54
N LYS A 335 35.61 -20.64 -2.01
CA LYS A 335 35.13 -19.43 -1.30
C LYS A 335 34.45 -19.73 0.04
N PHE A 336 33.73 -20.85 0.16
CA PHE A 336 33.20 -21.28 1.45
C PHE A 336 34.29 -21.79 2.40
N GLU A 337 35.33 -22.47 1.90
CA GLU A 337 36.47 -22.92 2.70
C GLU A 337 37.32 -21.71 3.20
N GLU A 338 37.52 -20.67 2.37
CA GLU A 338 38.09 -19.38 2.78
C GLU A 338 37.24 -18.69 3.88
N ALA A 339 35.91 -18.69 3.74
CA ALA A 339 35.02 -18.10 4.73
C ALA A 339 35.07 -18.86 6.08
N ILE A 340 35.10 -20.19 6.06
CA ILE A 340 35.27 -21.02 7.26
C ILE A 340 36.60 -20.71 7.95
N ALA A 341 37.68 -20.52 7.19
CA ALA A 341 38.98 -20.15 7.77
C ALA A 341 38.90 -18.80 8.53
N LEU A 342 38.21 -17.80 7.98
CA LEU A 342 37.98 -16.53 8.67
C LEU A 342 37.09 -16.68 9.91
N LEU A 343 35.98 -17.43 9.83
CA LEU A 343 35.11 -17.67 10.99
C LEU A 343 35.83 -18.38 12.15
N LYS A 344 36.76 -19.29 11.85
CA LYS A 344 37.65 -19.91 12.87
C LYS A 344 38.56 -18.91 13.54
N THR A 345 39.11 -17.91 12.81
CA THR A 345 40.00 -16.91 13.41
C THR A 345 39.32 -15.98 14.42
N ILE A 346 37.98 -15.90 14.41
CA ILE A 346 37.20 -15.14 15.38
C ILE A 346 36.44 -16.01 16.40
N GLU A 347 36.67 -17.34 16.41
CA GLU A 347 36.00 -18.29 17.33
C GLU A 347 34.47 -18.39 17.12
N TRP A 348 33.96 -18.08 15.92
CA TRP A 348 32.52 -18.14 15.58
C TRP A 348 32.10 -19.53 15.07
N ASP A 349 32.39 -20.58 15.83
CA ASP A 349 32.23 -21.98 15.41
C ASP A 349 30.78 -22.35 15.04
N SER A 350 29.78 -21.71 15.67
CA SER A 350 28.35 -21.93 15.39
C SER A 350 27.93 -21.57 13.95
N TYR A 351 28.70 -20.72 13.26
CA TYR A 351 28.44 -20.36 11.86
C TYR A 351 29.18 -21.27 10.86
N ILE A 352 30.08 -22.13 11.32
CA ILE A 352 30.87 -23.01 10.46
C ILE A 352 30.05 -24.21 9.99
N GLU A 353 29.35 -24.89 10.91
CA GLU A 353 28.60 -26.11 10.61
C GLU A 353 27.55 -25.94 9.49
N PRO A 354 26.74 -24.85 9.45
CA PRO A 354 25.86 -24.58 8.31
C PRO A 354 26.60 -24.42 6.97
N VAL A 355 27.80 -23.83 6.97
CA VAL A 355 28.60 -23.62 5.74
C VAL A 355 29.24 -24.94 5.29
N VAL A 356 29.69 -25.80 6.22
CA VAL A 356 30.17 -27.16 5.92
C VAL A 356 29.06 -27.99 5.29
N ASN A 357 27.86 -28.00 5.88
CA ASN A 357 26.69 -28.69 5.33
C ASN A 357 26.32 -28.13 3.93
N PHE A 358 26.52 -26.84 3.68
CA PHE A 358 26.30 -26.25 2.35
C PHE A 358 27.35 -26.73 1.33
N ILE A 359 28.63 -26.82 1.71
CA ILE A 359 29.70 -27.42 0.88
C ILE A 359 29.37 -28.87 0.52
N GLU A 360 28.88 -29.69 1.46
CA GLU A 360 28.50 -31.07 1.19
C GLU A 360 27.33 -31.16 0.19
N ASN A 361 26.32 -30.31 0.33
CA ASN A 361 25.22 -30.21 -0.63
C ASN A 361 25.70 -29.81 -2.04
N ILE A 362 26.68 -28.90 -2.15
CA ILE A 362 27.30 -28.54 -3.45
C ILE A 362 28.04 -29.74 -4.05
N LYS A 363 28.83 -30.46 -3.24
CA LYS A 363 29.53 -31.69 -3.67
C LYS A 363 28.54 -32.77 -4.14
N ALA A 364 27.40 -32.92 -3.47
CA ALA A 364 26.33 -33.82 -3.88
C ALA A 364 25.69 -33.40 -5.22
N LYS A 365 25.32 -32.12 -5.39
CA LYS A 365 24.79 -31.57 -6.65
C LYS A 365 25.75 -31.79 -7.83
N LYS A 366 27.04 -31.46 -7.65
CA LYS A 366 28.09 -31.66 -8.66
C LYS A 366 28.14 -33.13 -9.12
N ASN A 367 28.13 -34.07 -8.17
CA ASN A 367 28.15 -35.49 -8.48
C ASN A 367 26.87 -35.95 -9.22
N GLN A 368 25.70 -35.44 -8.82
CA GLN A 368 24.43 -35.75 -9.48
C GLN A 368 24.40 -35.26 -10.94
N GLU A 369 24.92 -34.05 -11.20
CA GLU A 369 24.98 -33.50 -12.56
C GLU A 369 25.96 -34.27 -13.46
N VAL A 370 27.14 -34.65 -12.93
CA VAL A 370 28.09 -35.53 -13.64
C VAL A 370 27.46 -36.89 -13.97
N GLN A 371 26.71 -37.50 -13.06
CA GLN A 371 26.00 -38.76 -13.32
C GLN A 371 24.88 -38.59 -14.37
N ALA A 372 24.13 -37.49 -14.31
CA ALA A 372 23.11 -37.18 -15.31
C ALA A 372 23.71 -37.00 -16.72
N GLU A 373 24.87 -36.33 -16.84
CA GLU A 373 25.57 -36.16 -18.10
C GLU A 373 26.12 -37.49 -18.64
N LEU A 374 26.63 -38.38 -17.77
CA LEU A 374 27.05 -39.74 -18.15
C LEU A 374 25.88 -40.59 -18.66
N VAL A 375 24.72 -40.54 -17.99
CA VAL A 375 23.49 -41.23 -18.44
C VAL A 375 23.00 -40.65 -19.76
N ARG A 376 23.08 -39.33 -19.95
CA ARG A 376 22.72 -38.68 -21.21
C ARG A 376 23.63 -39.13 -22.35
N LYS A 377 24.95 -39.16 -22.16
CA LYS A 377 25.91 -39.64 -23.18
C LYS A 377 25.67 -41.11 -23.55
N LYS A 378 25.32 -41.97 -22.59
CA LYS A 378 24.90 -43.35 -22.87
C LYS A 378 23.64 -43.41 -23.74
N ARG A 379 22.59 -42.66 -23.40
CA ARG A 379 21.35 -42.61 -24.21
C ARG A 379 21.59 -42.07 -25.62
N GLU A 380 22.47 -41.08 -25.78
CA GLU A 380 22.86 -40.54 -27.08
C GLU A 380 23.62 -41.60 -27.93
N GLN A 381 24.46 -42.44 -27.30
CA GLN A 381 25.10 -43.59 -27.95
C GLN A 381 24.09 -44.69 -28.32
N GLU A 382 23.22 -45.10 -27.40
CA GLU A 382 22.16 -46.11 -27.64
C GLU A 382 21.22 -45.69 -28.80
N LEU A 383 20.81 -44.41 -28.83
CA LEU A 383 20.02 -43.85 -29.94
C LEU A 383 20.78 -43.92 -31.27
N HIS A 384 22.08 -43.64 -31.27
CA HIS A 384 22.91 -43.73 -32.47
C HIS A 384 23.04 -45.17 -32.98
N GLU A 385 23.23 -46.15 -32.09
CA GLU A 385 23.27 -47.58 -32.43
C GLU A 385 21.92 -48.07 -32.98
N ILE A 386 20.80 -47.66 -32.38
CA ILE A 386 19.45 -47.95 -32.89
C ILE A 386 19.27 -47.37 -34.30
N GLN A 387 19.64 -46.10 -34.52
CA GLN A 387 19.59 -45.42 -35.83
C GLN A 387 20.40 -46.17 -36.89
N GLN A 388 21.62 -46.59 -36.56
CA GLN A 388 22.46 -47.40 -37.45
C GLN A 388 21.80 -48.76 -37.76
N SER A 389 21.27 -49.46 -36.75
CA SER A 389 20.63 -50.77 -36.93
C SER A 389 19.40 -50.73 -37.85
N ILE A 390 18.61 -49.65 -37.79
CA ILE A 390 17.46 -49.42 -38.68
C ILE A 390 17.95 -49.20 -40.11
N THR A 391 19.00 -48.40 -40.28
CA THR A 391 19.59 -48.08 -41.59
C THR A 391 20.19 -49.33 -42.26
N VAL A 392 20.84 -50.20 -41.49
CA VAL A 392 21.36 -51.49 -41.97
C VAL A 392 20.20 -52.42 -42.38
N LYS A 393 19.18 -52.60 -41.53
CA LYS A 393 18.03 -53.48 -41.85
C LYS A 393 17.27 -53.03 -43.10
N GLN A 394 17.07 -51.72 -43.29
CA GLN A 394 16.45 -51.19 -44.51
C GLN A 394 17.30 -51.48 -45.75
N LYS A 395 18.63 -51.38 -45.65
CA LYS A 395 19.56 -51.68 -46.74
C LYS A 395 19.61 -53.18 -47.06
N GLU A 396 19.58 -54.05 -46.05
CA GLU A 396 19.51 -55.51 -46.21
C GLU A 396 18.21 -55.96 -46.88
N GLN A 397 17.05 -55.43 -46.44
CA GLN A 397 15.77 -55.71 -47.09
C GLN A 397 15.76 -55.29 -48.57
N PHE A 398 16.35 -54.13 -48.88
CA PHE A 398 16.48 -53.67 -50.26
C PHE A 398 17.41 -54.57 -51.10
N GLN A 399 18.54 -55.02 -50.52
CA GLN A 399 19.46 -55.95 -51.19
C GLN A 399 18.84 -57.33 -51.42
N GLN A 400 18.12 -57.89 -50.45
CA GLN A 400 17.42 -59.17 -50.59
C GLN A 400 16.36 -59.10 -51.70
N SER A 401 15.55 -58.04 -51.72
CA SER A 401 14.54 -57.83 -52.78
C SER A 401 15.16 -57.65 -54.18
N ALA A 402 16.30 -56.96 -54.28
CA ALA A 402 17.01 -56.79 -55.55
C ALA A 402 17.62 -58.12 -56.06
N GLN A 403 18.22 -58.92 -55.19
CA GLN A 403 18.78 -60.23 -55.55
C GLN A 403 17.70 -61.22 -56.03
N GLU A 404 16.53 -61.20 -55.39
CA GLU A 404 15.39 -62.06 -55.77
C GLU A 404 14.83 -61.73 -57.17
N MET A 405 14.89 -60.45 -57.57
CA MET A 405 14.50 -59.99 -58.91
C MET A 405 15.52 -60.38 -59.98
N GLU A 406 16.81 -60.37 -59.68
CA GLU A 406 17.85 -60.72 -60.65
C GLU A 406 17.94 -62.22 -60.90
N LEU A 407 17.70 -63.06 -59.89
CA LEU A 407 17.63 -64.53 -60.02
C LEU A 407 16.54 -64.93 -61.02
N LYS A 408 15.32 -64.40 -60.86
CA LYS A 408 14.15 -64.65 -61.72
C LYS A 408 14.36 -64.21 -63.18
N ARG A 409 15.29 -63.29 -63.44
CA ARG A 409 15.63 -62.85 -64.80
C ARG A 409 16.54 -63.86 -65.52
N ARG A 410 17.53 -64.43 -64.82
CA ARG A 410 18.45 -65.43 -65.43
C ARG A 410 17.73 -66.73 -65.77
N GLU A 411 16.82 -67.18 -64.91
CA GLU A 411 15.98 -68.37 -65.12
C GLU A 411 15.05 -68.29 -66.35
N PHE A 412 14.86 -67.09 -66.92
CA PHE A 412 14.05 -66.86 -68.11
C PHE A 412 14.87 -66.87 -69.41
N GLU A 413 16.14 -66.45 -69.35
CA GLU A 413 17.02 -66.33 -70.53
C GLU A 413 17.62 -67.70 -70.94
N GLU A 414 17.89 -68.62 -70.00
CA GLU A 414 18.35 -69.99 -70.33
C GLU A 414 17.28 -70.84 -71.03
N LYS A 415 15.99 -70.65 -70.70
CA LYS A 415 14.88 -71.44 -71.26
C LYS A 415 14.68 -71.26 -72.77
N ARG A 416 15.26 -70.21 -73.36
CA ARG A 416 15.09 -69.87 -74.79
C ARG A 416 16.14 -70.46 -75.73
N LYS A 417 17.18 -71.14 -75.22
CA LYS A 417 18.26 -71.73 -76.04
C LYS A 417 18.14 -73.24 -76.28
N ILE A 418 17.29 -73.93 -75.51
CA ILE A 418 17.15 -75.40 -75.54
C ILE A 418 16.22 -75.87 -76.68
N GLU A 419 15.68 -74.93 -77.47
CA GLU A 419 14.59 -75.21 -78.41
C GLU A 419 15.03 -75.63 -79.82
N GLU A 420 16.29 -75.37 -80.21
CA GLU A 420 16.84 -75.75 -81.51
C GLU A 420 17.46 -77.17 -81.51
N GLU A 421 17.60 -77.82 -80.34
CA GLU A 421 18.13 -79.19 -80.23
C GLU A 421 17.08 -80.29 -80.50
N LYS A 422 15.83 -79.94 -80.85
CA LYS A 422 14.67 -80.84 -80.79
C LYS A 422 14.61 -81.97 -81.84
N GLU A 423 15.49 -82.01 -82.85
CA GLU A 423 15.52 -83.12 -83.83
C GLU A 423 16.41 -84.30 -83.40
N THR A 424 17.49 -84.08 -82.62
CA THR A 424 18.25 -85.20 -82.03
C THR A 424 17.50 -85.86 -80.87
N GLN A 425 16.38 -85.27 -80.44
CA GLN A 425 15.69 -85.65 -79.22
C GLN A 425 14.87 -86.95 -79.32
N PHE A 426 14.43 -87.46 -80.49
CA PHE A 426 13.52 -88.63 -80.53
C PHE A 426 13.99 -89.84 -79.69
N PHE A 427 15.28 -90.20 -79.77
CA PHE A 427 15.83 -91.30 -78.95
C PHE A 427 16.14 -90.88 -77.51
N ALA A 428 16.49 -89.62 -77.28
CA ALA A 428 16.64 -89.08 -75.93
C ALA A 428 15.28 -88.96 -75.20
N ILE A 429 14.18 -88.78 -75.92
CA ILE A 429 12.82 -88.57 -75.41
C ILE A 429 12.31 -89.81 -74.68
N LEU A 430 12.56 -91.01 -75.21
CA LEU A 430 12.18 -92.27 -74.54
C LEU A 430 12.99 -92.51 -73.25
N ASP A 431 14.32 -92.44 -73.32
CA ASP A 431 15.20 -92.58 -72.14
C ASP A 431 14.94 -91.51 -71.05
N LYS A 432 14.51 -90.31 -71.48
CA LYS A 432 14.16 -89.20 -70.59
C LYS A 432 12.76 -89.37 -69.98
N ALA A 433 11.77 -89.89 -70.73
CA ALA A 433 10.43 -90.17 -70.22
C ALA A 433 10.46 -91.20 -69.07
N ASP A 434 11.28 -92.26 -69.22
CA ASP A 434 11.49 -93.31 -68.21
C ASP A 434 12.21 -92.80 -66.95
N LYS A 435 13.15 -91.86 -67.06
CA LYS A 435 13.81 -91.22 -65.90
C LYS A 435 12.89 -90.25 -65.17
N LEU A 436 12.22 -89.36 -65.90
CA LEU A 436 11.29 -88.38 -65.33
C LEU A 436 10.13 -89.04 -64.56
N LEU A 437 9.71 -90.24 -64.98
CA LEU A 437 8.73 -91.04 -64.25
C LEU A 437 9.24 -91.52 -62.88
N LYS A 438 10.52 -91.89 -62.77
CA LYS A 438 11.16 -92.29 -61.50
C LYS A 438 11.39 -91.11 -60.56
N ASP A 439 11.69 -89.94 -61.12
CA ASP A 439 12.02 -88.74 -60.35
C ASP A 439 10.76 -87.92 -59.96
N GLY A 440 9.57 -88.35 -60.40
CA GLY A 440 8.26 -87.81 -59.97
C GLY A 440 7.71 -86.66 -60.83
N GLU A 441 8.29 -86.40 -62.01
CA GLU A 441 7.89 -85.33 -62.92
C GLU A 441 6.87 -85.81 -63.97
N TYR A 442 5.66 -86.07 -63.51
CA TYR A 442 4.59 -86.71 -64.30
C TYR A 442 4.22 -85.96 -65.59
N ASP A 443 4.12 -84.63 -65.56
CA ASP A 443 3.79 -83.79 -66.72
C ASP A 443 4.79 -83.91 -67.88
N ALA A 444 6.08 -83.87 -67.54
CA ALA A 444 7.15 -83.97 -68.52
C ALA A 444 7.24 -85.40 -69.06
N SER A 445 7.11 -86.41 -68.19
CA SER A 445 7.03 -87.82 -68.60
C SER A 445 5.87 -88.08 -69.58
N ILE A 446 4.64 -87.59 -69.31
CA ILE A 446 3.49 -87.68 -70.23
C ILE A 446 3.80 -87.03 -71.59
N SER A 447 4.35 -85.82 -71.59
CA SER A 447 4.61 -85.07 -72.83
C SER A 447 5.69 -85.75 -73.68
N GLU A 448 6.75 -86.28 -73.07
CA GLU A 448 7.80 -86.99 -73.79
C GLU A 448 7.30 -88.34 -74.34
N TYR A 449 6.51 -89.12 -73.58
CA TYR A 449 5.87 -90.33 -74.14
C TYR A 449 4.89 -89.99 -75.29
N GLN A 450 4.15 -88.89 -75.22
CA GLN A 450 3.23 -88.46 -76.30
C GLN A 450 3.98 -88.06 -77.58
N LYS A 451 5.10 -87.33 -77.48
CA LYS A 451 5.95 -86.99 -78.64
C LYS A 451 6.59 -88.23 -79.27
N ALA A 452 7.04 -89.18 -78.46
CA ALA A 452 7.52 -90.47 -78.97
C ALA A 452 6.42 -91.22 -79.74
N LEU A 453 5.16 -91.08 -79.32
CA LEU A 453 4.00 -91.73 -79.92
C LEU A 453 3.62 -91.13 -81.29
N GLU A 454 3.72 -89.81 -81.46
CA GLU A 454 3.53 -89.16 -82.77
C GLU A 454 4.61 -89.57 -83.77
N LEU A 455 5.88 -89.57 -83.35
CA LEU A 455 7.02 -89.93 -84.20
C LEU A 455 6.99 -91.41 -84.66
N VAL A 456 6.45 -92.31 -83.83
CA VAL A 456 6.24 -93.72 -84.21
C VAL A 456 5.03 -93.92 -85.15
N LYS A 457 3.97 -93.10 -85.03
CA LYS A 457 2.77 -93.21 -85.90
C LYS A 457 3.04 -92.84 -87.37
N GLY A 458 4.17 -92.19 -87.69
CA GLY A 458 4.62 -91.90 -89.06
C GLY A 458 5.49 -92.99 -89.71
N LEU A 459 5.94 -94.01 -88.97
CA LEU A 459 6.89 -95.03 -89.46
C LEU A 459 6.26 -96.42 -89.50
N ALA A 460 5.90 -96.89 -90.71
CA ALA A 460 5.09 -98.08 -90.95
C ALA A 460 5.65 -99.42 -90.43
N SER A 461 6.88 -99.45 -89.92
CA SER A 461 7.55 -100.67 -89.41
C SER A 461 7.53 -100.82 -87.88
N TRP A 462 6.97 -99.88 -87.12
CA TRP A 462 7.08 -99.82 -85.66
C TRP A 462 5.73 -99.89 -84.90
N GLN A 463 4.67 -100.34 -85.56
CA GLN A 463 3.29 -100.34 -85.03
C GLN A 463 3.09 -101.17 -83.75
N SER A 464 3.95 -102.17 -83.48
CA SER A 464 3.87 -103.02 -82.28
C SER A 464 4.14 -102.28 -80.96
N HIS A 465 4.80 -101.13 -80.99
CA HIS A 465 5.16 -100.37 -79.78
C HIS A 465 4.09 -99.35 -79.35
N ILE A 466 3.12 -99.04 -80.22
CA ILE A 466 2.10 -98.02 -79.99
C ILE A 466 1.23 -98.38 -78.77
N ALA A 467 0.70 -99.61 -78.72
CA ALA A 467 -0.19 -100.05 -77.64
C ALA A 467 0.49 -100.08 -76.25
N SER A 468 1.82 -100.24 -76.20
CA SER A 468 2.57 -100.22 -74.94
C SER A 468 2.74 -98.79 -74.41
N LEU A 469 2.94 -97.80 -75.28
CA LEU A 469 3.13 -96.41 -74.90
C LEU A 469 1.82 -95.74 -74.46
N GLU A 470 0.69 -96.07 -75.12
CA GLU A 470 -0.63 -95.52 -74.78
C GLU A 470 -1.09 -95.91 -73.35
N ASN A 471 -0.80 -97.15 -72.91
CA ASN A 471 -1.13 -97.63 -71.56
C ASN A 471 -0.27 -96.97 -70.46
N THR A 472 1.01 -96.70 -70.76
CA THR A 472 1.92 -96.03 -69.83
C THR A 472 1.52 -94.57 -69.61
N ILE A 473 1.14 -93.84 -70.67
CA ILE A 473 0.68 -92.45 -70.59
C ILE A 473 -0.53 -92.30 -69.67
N GLN A 474 -1.53 -93.18 -69.79
CA GLN A 474 -2.79 -93.09 -69.04
C GLN A 474 -2.57 -93.14 -67.50
N LYS A 475 -1.73 -94.07 -67.02
CA LYS A 475 -1.43 -94.20 -65.58
C LYS A 475 -0.69 -93.01 -64.99
N ILE A 476 0.05 -92.26 -65.81
CA ILE A 476 0.80 -91.10 -65.37
C ILE A 476 -0.11 -89.86 -65.28
N GLN A 477 -1.15 -89.78 -66.13
CA GLN A 477 -2.16 -88.73 -66.06
C GLN A 477 -2.97 -88.79 -64.75
N GLU A 478 -3.36 -89.98 -64.28
CA GLU A 478 -4.06 -90.15 -63.00
C GLU A 478 -3.21 -89.68 -61.78
N LEU A 479 -1.90 -89.92 -61.81
CA LEU A 479 -0.95 -89.44 -60.79
C LEU A 479 -0.76 -87.90 -60.83
N LYS A 480 -0.68 -87.33 -62.03
CA LYS A 480 -0.63 -85.88 -62.27
C LYS A 480 -1.87 -85.19 -61.68
N GLU A 481 -3.06 -85.69 -61.96
CA GLU A 481 -4.32 -85.09 -61.51
C GLU A 481 -4.43 -85.07 -59.99
N SER A 482 -4.01 -86.14 -59.30
CA SER A 482 -3.95 -86.18 -57.83
C SER A 482 -2.98 -85.15 -57.23
N GLN A 483 -1.85 -84.86 -57.88
CA GLN A 483 -0.94 -83.81 -57.43
C GLN A 483 -1.47 -82.39 -57.75
N ALA A 484 -2.09 -82.21 -58.91
CA ALA A 484 -2.72 -80.94 -59.29
C ALA A 484 -3.85 -80.57 -58.34
N GLU A 485 -4.70 -81.53 -57.96
CA GLU A 485 -5.79 -81.34 -57.01
C GLU A 485 -5.29 -80.95 -55.61
N LYS A 486 -4.24 -81.62 -55.10
CA LYS A 486 -3.60 -81.26 -53.81
C LYS A 486 -3.06 -79.82 -53.83
N LYS A 487 -2.34 -79.43 -54.89
CA LYS A 487 -1.83 -78.05 -55.06
C LYS A 487 -2.96 -77.03 -55.19
N LEU A 488 -4.07 -77.39 -55.85
CA LEU A 488 -5.25 -76.52 -56.00
C LEU A 488 -6.03 -76.36 -54.69
N VAL A 489 -6.08 -77.39 -53.84
CA VAL A 489 -6.62 -77.32 -52.48
C VAL A 489 -5.74 -76.45 -51.57
N GLU A 490 -4.41 -76.57 -51.64
CA GLU A 490 -3.50 -75.71 -50.88
C GLU A 490 -3.55 -74.25 -51.35
N LEU A 491 -3.58 -74.00 -52.66
CA LEU A 491 -3.78 -72.65 -53.20
C LEU A 491 -5.11 -72.05 -52.71
N LYS A 492 -6.24 -72.77 -52.85
CA LYS A 492 -7.52 -72.32 -52.29
C LYS A 492 -7.47 -72.07 -50.78
N LYS A 493 -6.71 -72.86 -50.01
CA LYS A 493 -6.51 -72.66 -48.56
C LYS A 493 -5.68 -71.42 -48.25
N THR A 494 -4.64 -71.13 -49.04
CA THR A 494 -3.85 -69.89 -48.88
C THR A 494 -4.58 -68.65 -49.38
N GLU A 495 -5.36 -68.76 -50.44
CA GLU A 495 -6.18 -67.67 -50.99
C GLU A 495 -7.34 -67.34 -50.06
N LYS A 496 -8.01 -68.36 -49.49
CA LYS A 496 -9.00 -68.18 -48.43
C LYS A 496 -8.39 -67.50 -47.20
N ARG A 497 -7.20 -67.93 -46.75
CA ARG A 497 -6.46 -67.23 -45.67
C ARG A 497 -6.14 -65.78 -46.02
N LYS A 498 -5.73 -65.48 -47.26
CA LYS A 498 -5.49 -64.10 -47.72
C LYS A 498 -6.77 -63.28 -47.78
N GLN A 499 -7.90 -63.88 -48.15
CA GLN A 499 -9.21 -63.21 -48.13
C GLN A 499 -9.70 -62.96 -46.70
N GLU A 500 -9.54 -63.93 -45.80
CA GLU A 500 -9.82 -63.79 -44.36
C GLU A 500 -8.93 -62.70 -43.72
N GLU A 501 -7.63 -62.65 -44.07
CA GLU A 501 -6.69 -61.61 -43.66
C GLU A 501 -7.07 -60.23 -44.21
N ILE A 502 -7.43 -60.12 -45.51
CA ILE A 502 -7.90 -58.87 -46.12
C ILE A 502 -9.24 -58.42 -45.50
N GLU A 503 -10.15 -59.33 -45.18
CA GLU A 503 -11.37 -59.00 -44.44
C GLU A 503 -11.08 -58.56 -43.01
N PHE A 504 -10.15 -59.21 -42.31
CA PHE A 504 -9.71 -58.82 -40.98
C PHE A 504 -9.09 -57.41 -40.99
N GLN A 505 -8.20 -57.13 -41.94
CA GLN A 505 -7.62 -55.79 -42.14
C GLN A 505 -8.68 -54.74 -42.50
N LYS A 506 -9.68 -55.08 -43.34
CA LYS A 506 -10.83 -54.20 -43.61
C LYS A 506 -11.69 -53.94 -42.37
N ARG A 507 -11.92 -54.96 -41.53
CA ARG A 507 -12.65 -54.80 -40.25
C ARG A 507 -11.87 -53.90 -39.30
N MET A 508 -10.56 -54.15 -39.11
CA MET A 508 -9.67 -53.27 -38.33
C MET A 508 -9.70 -51.83 -38.84
N ALA A 509 -9.50 -51.60 -40.14
CA ALA A 509 -9.49 -50.26 -40.73
C ALA A 509 -10.82 -49.53 -40.49
N LYS A 510 -11.95 -50.22 -40.66
CA LYS A 510 -13.29 -49.66 -40.37
C LYS A 510 -13.46 -49.33 -38.88
N GLN A 511 -12.98 -50.19 -37.99
CA GLN A 511 -13.08 -50.01 -36.55
C GLN A 511 -12.21 -48.84 -36.05
N LEU A 512 -10.98 -48.74 -36.57
CA LEU A 512 -10.04 -47.64 -36.32
C LEU A 512 -10.53 -46.30 -36.91
N GLN A 513 -11.30 -46.34 -38.01
CA GLN A 513 -11.95 -45.15 -38.56
C GLN A 513 -13.14 -44.69 -37.70
N ILE A 514 -13.97 -45.61 -37.18
CA ILE A 514 -15.03 -45.31 -36.20
C ILE A 514 -14.43 -44.71 -34.91
N GLU A 515 -13.27 -45.21 -34.44
CA GLU A 515 -12.58 -44.60 -33.30
C GLU A 515 -12.05 -43.20 -33.61
N LYS A 516 -11.47 -42.96 -34.79
CA LYS A 516 -11.07 -41.61 -35.22
C LYS A 516 -12.25 -40.64 -35.29
N GLU A 517 -13.41 -41.08 -35.76
CA GLU A 517 -14.64 -40.26 -35.78
C GLU A 517 -15.13 -39.96 -34.36
N LYS A 518 -15.17 -40.96 -33.47
CA LYS A 518 -15.48 -40.76 -32.03
C LYS A 518 -14.49 -39.84 -31.32
N LEU A 519 -13.21 -39.89 -31.68
CA LEU A 519 -12.19 -38.98 -31.14
C LEU A 519 -12.41 -37.55 -31.62
N LYS A 520 -12.71 -37.34 -32.91
CA LYS A 520 -13.09 -36.02 -33.44
C LYS A 520 -14.35 -35.46 -32.79
N GLU A 521 -15.37 -36.27 -32.54
CA GLU A 521 -16.56 -35.82 -31.80
C GLU A 521 -16.22 -35.42 -30.35
N LYS A 522 -15.31 -36.14 -29.69
CA LYS A 522 -14.83 -35.77 -28.35
C LYS A 522 -14.01 -34.48 -28.39
N GLU A 523 -13.12 -34.34 -29.37
CA GLU A 523 -12.30 -33.15 -29.60
C GLU A 523 -13.17 -31.90 -29.81
N VAL A 524 -14.20 -31.97 -30.67
CA VAL A 524 -15.18 -30.88 -30.85
C VAL A 524 -15.94 -30.57 -29.56
N LYS A 525 -16.35 -31.59 -28.78
CA LYS A 525 -17.03 -31.39 -27.49
C LYS A 525 -16.12 -30.79 -26.41
N ILE A 526 -14.82 -31.10 -26.44
CA ILE A 526 -13.81 -30.48 -25.58
C ILE A 526 -13.62 -29.02 -25.99
N GLN A 527 -13.41 -28.74 -27.28
CA GLN A 527 -13.24 -27.39 -27.79
C GLN A 527 -14.46 -26.49 -27.51
N GLN A 528 -15.68 -27.01 -27.64
CA GLN A 528 -16.90 -26.31 -27.25
C GLN A 528 -16.93 -25.96 -25.75
N ARG A 529 -16.45 -26.86 -24.88
CA ARG A 529 -16.32 -26.58 -23.44
C ARG A 529 -15.21 -25.58 -23.14
N ASP A 530 -14.07 -25.67 -23.80
CA ASP A 530 -12.95 -24.74 -23.63
C ASP A 530 -13.35 -23.32 -24.03
N ASP A 531 -14.11 -23.18 -25.12
CA ASP A 531 -14.63 -21.89 -25.58
C ASP A 531 -15.76 -21.36 -24.66
N GLU A 532 -16.59 -22.24 -24.10
CA GLU A 532 -17.56 -21.88 -23.04
C GLU A 532 -16.86 -21.40 -21.75
N VAL A 533 -15.79 -22.09 -21.32
CA VAL A 533 -14.97 -21.71 -20.17
C VAL A 533 -14.31 -20.35 -20.40
N LYS A 534 -13.68 -20.13 -21.57
CA LYS A 534 -13.10 -18.82 -21.94
C LYS A 534 -14.15 -17.71 -21.93
N TYR A 535 -15.37 -17.98 -22.43
CA TYR A 535 -16.47 -17.01 -22.39
C TYR A 535 -16.85 -16.65 -20.95
N ARG A 536 -17.03 -17.66 -20.08
CA ARG A 536 -17.34 -17.47 -18.65
C ARG A 536 -16.23 -16.69 -17.94
N GLU A 537 -14.97 -16.97 -18.24
CA GLU A 537 -13.81 -16.30 -17.65
C GLU A 537 -13.69 -14.83 -18.09
N GLN A 538 -13.86 -14.53 -19.38
CA GLN A 538 -13.90 -13.14 -19.87
C GLN A 538 -15.04 -12.31 -19.25
N ARG A 539 -16.21 -12.94 -19.01
CA ARG A 539 -17.34 -12.30 -18.33
C ARG A 539 -17.07 -12.09 -16.84
N LYS A 540 -16.42 -13.03 -16.18
CA LYS A 540 -15.94 -12.92 -14.78
C LYS A 540 -14.95 -11.76 -14.62
N ASP A 541 -13.99 -11.60 -15.53
CA ASP A 541 -13.05 -10.48 -15.55
C ASP A 541 -13.75 -9.13 -15.75
N GLN A 542 -14.78 -9.07 -16.61
CA GLN A 542 -15.61 -7.88 -16.77
C GLN A 542 -16.36 -7.56 -15.46
N ALA A 543 -16.90 -8.57 -14.78
CA ALA A 543 -17.61 -8.39 -13.51
C ALA A 543 -16.68 -7.86 -12.41
N PHE A 544 -15.44 -8.39 -12.28
CA PHE A 544 -14.45 -7.85 -11.33
C PHE A 544 -14.07 -6.40 -11.62
N LYS A 545 -13.88 -6.02 -12.89
CA LYS A 545 -13.62 -4.61 -13.27
C LYS A 545 -14.75 -3.67 -12.82
N PHE A 546 -16.00 -4.15 -12.83
CA PHE A 546 -17.12 -3.40 -12.26
C PHE A 546 -17.10 -3.35 -10.72
N LEU A 547 -16.68 -4.41 -10.03
CA LEU A 547 -16.49 -4.40 -8.57
C LEU A 547 -15.36 -3.44 -8.14
N ASP A 548 -14.23 -3.43 -8.83
CA ASP A 548 -13.12 -2.50 -8.57
C ASP A 548 -13.54 -1.04 -8.82
N ALA A 549 -14.28 -0.80 -9.91
CA ALA A 549 -14.87 0.51 -10.19
C ALA A 549 -15.86 0.92 -9.07
N ALA A 550 -16.68 -0.01 -8.56
CA ALA A 550 -17.60 0.24 -7.47
C ALA A 550 -16.87 0.65 -6.18
N GLN A 551 -15.81 -0.09 -5.80
CA GLN A 551 -14.95 0.27 -4.65
C GLN A 551 -14.31 1.65 -4.83
N ASN A 552 -13.84 1.99 -6.03
CA ASN A 552 -13.26 3.29 -6.30
C ASN A 552 -14.30 4.42 -6.25
N TYR A 553 -15.55 4.19 -6.68
CA TYR A 553 -16.65 5.14 -6.48
C TYR A 553 -17.04 5.29 -5.01
N ILE A 554 -16.96 4.24 -4.18
CA ILE A 554 -17.13 4.34 -2.72
C ILE A 554 -16.06 5.25 -2.12
N LYS A 555 -14.78 5.06 -2.47
CA LYS A 555 -13.66 5.91 -2.00
C LYS A 555 -13.85 7.38 -2.40
N GLN A 556 -14.42 7.64 -3.58
CA GLN A 556 -14.78 8.99 -4.06
C GLN A 556 -16.06 9.56 -3.41
N GLY A 557 -16.78 8.79 -2.59
CA GLY A 557 -18.06 9.19 -1.99
C GLY A 557 -19.25 9.20 -2.97
N ASN A 558 -19.09 8.70 -4.19
CA ASN A 558 -20.15 8.67 -5.20
C ASN A 558 -20.97 7.37 -5.11
N LEU A 559 -21.85 7.31 -4.12
CA LEU A 559 -22.65 6.12 -3.80
C LEU A 559 -23.53 5.66 -4.96
N ASP A 560 -24.07 6.59 -5.77
CA ASP A 560 -24.92 6.26 -6.92
C ASP A 560 -24.17 5.49 -8.02
N LYS A 561 -22.95 5.94 -8.36
CA LYS A 561 -22.10 5.22 -9.32
C LYS A 561 -21.60 3.88 -8.76
N ALA A 562 -21.36 3.80 -7.46
CA ALA A 562 -20.98 2.55 -6.81
C ALA A 562 -22.11 1.51 -6.89
N ILE A 563 -23.34 1.89 -6.54
CA ILE A 563 -24.53 1.01 -6.65
C ILE A 563 -24.71 0.53 -8.09
N TYR A 564 -24.63 1.43 -9.08
CA TYR A 564 -24.76 1.07 -10.50
C TYR A 564 -23.66 0.09 -10.96
N ALA A 565 -22.41 0.28 -10.50
CA ALA A 565 -21.31 -0.62 -10.82
C ALA A 565 -21.50 -2.01 -10.19
N TYR A 566 -21.93 -2.10 -8.92
CA TYR A 566 -22.30 -3.38 -8.29
C TYR A 566 -23.46 -4.08 -9.02
N GLN A 567 -24.49 -3.34 -9.43
CA GLN A 567 -25.60 -3.92 -10.22
C GLN A 567 -25.12 -4.52 -11.55
N ASN A 568 -24.20 -3.85 -12.25
CA ASN A 568 -23.60 -4.40 -13.48
C ASN A 568 -22.75 -5.64 -13.22
N ALA A 569 -21.98 -5.68 -12.14
CA ALA A 569 -21.24 -6.88 -11.74
C ALA A 569 -22.19 -8.05 -11.43
N GLY A 570 -23.25 -7.82 -10.64
CA GLY A 570 -24.29 -8.81 -10.32
C GLY A 570 -24.99 -9.36 -11.57
N ASN A 571 -25.33 -8.49 -12.53
CA ASN A 571 -25.91 -8.91 -13.82
C ASN A 571 -24.96 -9.81 -14.62
N LEU A 572 -23.66 -9.51 -14.64
CA LEU A 572 -22.65 -10.34 -15.33
C LEU A 572 -22.44 -11.69 -14.64
N PHE A 573 -22.40 -11.73 -13.30
CA PHE A 573 -22.35 -12.98 -12.54
C PHE A 573 -23.61 -13.83 -12.74
N ALA A 574 -24.79 -13.21 -12.81
CA ALA A 574 -26.04 -13.89 -13.15
C ALA A 574 -26.01 -14.47 -14.57
N GLU A 575 -25.46 -13.75 -15.55
CA GLU A 575 -25.31 -14.21 -16.95
C GLU A 575 -24.48 -15.50 -17.04
N ILE A 576 -23.40 -15.61 -16.25
CA ILE A 576 -22.54 -16.82 -16.20
C ILE A 576 -22.97 -17.86 -15.16
N GLN A 577 -24.13 -17.68 -14.51
CA GLN A 577 -24.69 -18.54 -13.48
C GLN A 577 -23.80 -18.69 -12.22
N TRP A 578 -23.01 -17.66 -11.89
CA TRP A 578 -22.19 -17.62 -10.67
C TRP A 578 -23.05 -17.14 -9.48
N THR A 579 -23.87 -18.04 -8.93
CA THR A 579 -24.89 -17.67 -7.93
C THR A 579 -24.33 -17.37 -6.53
N GLU A 580 -23.09 -17.77 -6.22
CA GLU A 580 -22.51 -17.64 -4.88
C GLU A 580 -22.20 -16.18 -4.47
N GLU A 581 -21.78 -15.35 -5.43
CA GLU A 581 -21.34 -13.96 -5.18
C GLU A 581 -22.49 -12.94 -5.26
N ILE A 582 -23.61 -13.30 -5.89
CA ILE A 582 -24.75 -12.40 -6.09
C ILE A 582 -25.32 -11.89 -4.74
N PRO A 583 -25.55 -12.72 -3.70
CA PRO A 583 -26.04 -12.25 -2.40
C PRO A 583 -25.09 -11.23 -1.72
N LEU A 584 -23.78 -11.40 -1.87
CA LEU A 584 -22.79 -10.47 -1.29
C LEU A 584 -22.80 -9.11 -2.01
N ILE A 585 -23.05 -9.12 -3.32
CA ILE A 585 -23.23 -7.91 -4.13
C ILE A 585 -24.55 -7.22 -3.77
N GLU A 586 -25.65 -7.96 -3.58
CA GLU A 586 -26.94 -7.42 -3.14
C GLU A 586 -26.86 -6.80 -1.74
N GLU A 587 -26.18 -7.46 -0.79
CA GLU A 587 -25.93 -6.92 0.54
C GLU A 587 -25.08 -5.64 0.47
N SER A 588 -24.04 -5.63 -0.37
CA SER A 588 -23.20 -4.44 -0.61
C SER A 588 -24.00 -3.28 -1.20
N ILE A 589 -24.90 -3.53 -2.15
CA ILE A 589 -25.82 -2.52 -2.71
C ILE A 589 -26.73 -1.96 -1.61
N LYS A 590 -27.35 -2.83 -0.81
CA LYS A 590 -28.26 -2.45 0.27
C LYS A 590 -27.57 -1.58 1.32
N ALA A 591 -26.35 -1.95 1.74
CA ALA A 591 -25.56 -1.16 2.67
C ALA A 591 -25.21 0.24 2.12
N LEU A 592 -24.95 0.38 0.81
CA LEU A 592 -24.73 1.68 0.17
C LEU A 592 -26.02 2.51 0.08
N GLU A 593 -27.17 1.88 -0.18
CA GLU A 593 -28.46 2.56 -0.17
C GLU A 593 -28.86 3.05 1.24
N ASP A 594 -28.64 2.24 2.27
CA ASP A 594 -28.86 2.62 3.67
C ASP A 594 -27.95 3.81 4.03
N LYS A 595 -26.65 3.76 3.69
CA LYS A 595 -25.71 4.88 3.87
C LYS A 595 -26.11 6.15 3.09
N LYS A 596 -26.68 6.00 1.89
CA LYS A 596 -27.23 7.11 1.11
C LYS A 596 -28.47 7.73 1.79
N ARG A 597 -29.35 6.91 2.37
CA ARG A 597 -30.51 7.35 3.15
C ARG A 597 -30.10 8.03 4.46
N GLU A 598 -29.10 7.53 5.17
CA GLU A 598 -28.53 8.19 6.35
C GLU A 598 -27.95 9.57 6.01
N ALA A 599 -27.20 9.68 4.91
CA ALA A 599 -26.62 10.94 4.46
C ALA A 599 -27.69 11.99 4.07
N SER A 600 -28.83 11.58 3.50
CA SER A 600 -29.93 12.50 3.19
C SER A 600 -30.70 12.93 4.44
N ILE A 601 -30.95 12.00 5.37
CA ILE A 601 -31.55 12.30 6.69
C ILE A 601 -30.66 13.26 7.48
N GLN A 602 -29.34 13.06 7.45
CA GLN A 602 -28.38 13.92 8.15
C GLN A 602 -28.39 15.35 7.56
N LYS A 603 -28.36 15.49 6.23
CA LYS A 603 -28.53 16.81 5.56
C LYS A 603 -29.86 17.48 5.92
N GLN A 604 -30.95 16.72 6.04
CA GLN A 604 -32.25 17.24 6.45
C GLN A 604 -32.23 17.73 7.92
N LYS A 605 -31.59 16.98 8.83
CA LYS A 605 -31.37 17.39 10.23
C LYS A 605 -30.52 18.65 10.33
N GLU A 606 -29.44 18.75 9.56
CA GLU A 606 -28.55 19.92 9.51
C GLU A 606 -29.28 21.16 8.99
N LEU A 607 -30.10 21.01 7.94
CA LEU A 607 -30.96 22.08 7.43
C LEU A 607 -31.98 22.52 8.49
N GLN A 608 -32.64 21.57 9.17
CA GLN A 608 -33.58 21.87 10.25
C GLN A 608 -32.91 22.58 11.44
N ALA A 609 -31.71 22.15 11.83
CA ALA A 609 -30.91 22.79 12.86
C ALA A 609 -30.46 24.20 12.45
N SER A 610 -30.10 24.41 11.18
CA SER A 610 -29.78 25.73 10.64
C SER A 610 -30.99 26.68 10.70
N ILE A 611 -32.17 26.21 10.28
CA ILE A 611 -33.44 26.96 10.41
C ILE A 611 -33.76 27.27 11.87
N GLN A 612 -33.51 26.33 12.80
CA GLN A 612 -33.75 26.56 14.23
C GLN A 612 -32.77 27.58 14.82
N ARG A 613 -31.48 27.53 14.46
CA ARG A 613 -30.49 28.56 14.83
C ARG A 613 -30.88 29.93 14.29
N GLN A 614 -31.30 30.02 13.02
CA GLN A 614 -31.76 31.27 12.43
C GLN A 614 -32.99 31.83 13.16
N LYS A 615 -33.95 30.98 13.56
CA LYS A 615 -35.08 31.39 14.40
C LYS A 615 -34.64 31.92 15.77
N GLN A 616 -33.75 31.21 16.45
CA GLN A 616 -33.20 31.65 17.74
C GLN A 616 -32.46 32.99 17.62
N GLU A 617 -31.66 33.17 16.56
CA GLU A 617 -30.98 34.43 16.24
C GLU A 617 -31.98 35.57 15.99
N THR A 618 -33.04 35.36 15.20
CA THR A 618 -34.08 36.38 15.02
C THR A 618 -34.81 36.74 16.32
N GLN A 619 -35.10 35.77 17.19
CA GLN A 619 -35.70 36.01 18.51
C GLN A 619 -34.75 36.79 19.44
N PHE A 620 -33.45 36.52 19.37
CA PHE A 620 -32.42 37.26 20.10
C PHE A 620 -32.25 38.70 19.58
N GLN A 621 -32.27 38.91 18.27
CA GLN A 621 -32.25 40.24 17.68
C GLN A 621 -33.51 41.05 18.03
N GLU A 622 -34.69 40.42 18.08
CA GLU A 622 -35.92 41.05 18.54
C GLU A 622 -35.88 41.43 20.03
N SER A 623 -35.36 40.56 20.91
CA SER A 623 -35.25 40.88 22.35
C SER A 623 -34.23 42.00 22.59
N LEU A 624 -33.08 41.95 21.91
CA LEU A 624 -32.06 43.00 21.96
C LEU A 624 -32.59 44.35 21.42
N ALA A 625 -33.39 44.34 20.36
CA ALA A 625 -34.04 45.54 19.83
C ALA A 625 -35.05 46.13 20.82
N LYS A 626 -35.85 45.29 21.50
CA LYS A 626 -36.76 45.71 22.57
C LYS A 626 -36.00 46.29 23.76
N GLU A 627 -34.92 45.64 24.19
CA GLU A 627 -34.07 46.14 25.29
C GLU A 627 -33.43 47.49 24.94
N MET A 628 -32.87 47.64 23.74
CA MET A 628 -32.38 48.94 23.23
C MET A 628 -33.47 50.03 23.19
N GLN A 629 -34.72 49.68 22.85
CA GLN A 629 -35.82 50.64 22.91
C GLN A 629 -36.14 51.05 24.36
N THR A 630 -36.12 50.13 25.32
CA THR A 630 -36.34 50.47 26.73
C THR A 630 -35.21 51.31 27.32
N GLU A 631 -33.94 51.03 26.99
CA GLU A 631 -32.81 51.87 27.40
C GLU A 631 -32.86 53.26 26.75
N LYS A 632 -33.20 53.36 25.46
CA LYS A 632 -33.45 54.66 24.81
C LYS A 632 -34.57 55.44 25.48
N ALA A 633 -35.63 54.78 25.95
CA ALA A 633 -36.71 55.42 26.70
C ALA A 633 -36.24 55.89 28.10
N LYS A 634 -35.49 55.06 28.85
CA LYS A 634 -34.88 55.43 30.14
C LYS A 634 -33.92 56.61 29.99
N LEU A 635 -33.08 56.62 28.95
CA LEU A 635 -32.16 57.72 28.66
C LEU A 635 -32.89 59.01 28.33
N LYS A 636 -33.95 58.98 27.50
CA LYS A 636 -34.82 60.15 27.26
C LYS A 636 -35.47 60.65 28.56
N GLN A 637 -35.96 59.75 29.41
CA GLN A 637 -36.55 60.13 30.70
C GLN A 637 -35.51 60.76 31.65
N ARG A 638 -34.27 60.23 31.69
CA ARG A 638 -33.16 60.85 32.42
C ARG A 638 -32.81 62.23 31.86
N GLN A 639 -32.77 62.39 30.54
CA GLN A 639 -32.49 63.67 29.88
C GLN A 639 -33.58 64.72 30.16
N ILE A 640 -34.86 64.32 30.21
CA ILE A 640 -35.96 65.20 30.63
C ILE A 640 -35.76 65.64 32.09
N LYS A 641 -35.51 64.71 33.01
CA LYS A 641 -35.27 65.03 34.44
C LYS A 641 -34.05 65.93 34.65
N LEU A 642 -32.97 65.73 33.89
CA LEU A 642 -31.80 66.62 33.93
C LEU A 642 -32.18 68.02 33.45
N ARG A 643 -32.91 68.15 32.34
CA ARG A 643 -33.34 69.44 31.79
C ARG A 643 -34.35 70.17 32.67
N GLU A 644 -35.18 69.44 33.41
CA GLU A 644 -36.07 69.99 34.44
C GLU A 644 -35.24 70.55 35.61
N ARG A 645 -34.25 69.78 36.10
CA ARG A 645 -33.33 70.21 37.16
C ARG A 645 -32.44 71.39 36.75
N GLU A 646 -31.96 71.43 35.50
CA GLU A 646 -31.22 72.56 34.94
C GLU A 646 -32.07 73.84 34.95
N LYS A 647 -33.34 73.76 34.51
CA LYS A 647 -34.27 74.90 34.58
C LYS A 647 -34.58 75.34 36.01
N GLU A 648 -34.69 74.39 36.95
CA GLU A 648 -34.87 74.69 38.36
C GLU A 648 -33.64 75.41 38.94
N LEU A 649 -32.43 74.98 38.59
CA LEU A 649 -31.18 75.64 38.97
C LEU A 649 -31.04 77.03 38.33
N GLU A 650 -31.38 77.19 37.05
CA GLU A 650 -31.44 78.51 36.39
C GLU A 650 -32.43 79.45 37.09
N HIS A 651 -33.60 78.94 37.53
CA HIS A 651 -34.57 79.74 38.28
C HIS A 651 -34.01 80.15 39.65
N ARG A 652 -33.40 79.21 40.38
CA ARG A 652 -32.76 79.48 41.68
C ARG A 652 -31.65 80.52 41.56
N GLU A 653 -30.76 80.40 40.57
CA GLU A 653 -29.68 81.38 40.34
C GLU A 653 -30.21 82.76 39.93
N ARG A 654 -31.24 82.86 39.08
CA ARG A 654 -31.84 84.18 38.74
C ARG A 654 -32.47 84.87 39.96
N ARG A 655 -33.25 84.15 40.76
CA ARG A 655 -33.84 84.69 42.01
C ARG A 655 -32.73 85.08 43.00
N LYS A 656 -31.64 84.31 43.07
CA LYS A 656 -30.44 84.64 43.84
C LYS A 656 -29.73 85.91 43.36
N GLU A 657 -29.58 86.13 42.06
CA GLU A 657 -29.07 87.40 41.50
C GLU A 657 -29.98 88.59 41.82
N GLU A 658 -31.31 88.40 41.80
CA GLU A 658 -32.28 89.44 42.19
C GLU A 658 -32.15 89.78 43.68
N ALA A 659 -32.01 88.77 44.55
CA ALA A 659 -31.79 88.94 45.97
C ALA A 659 -30.48 89.68 46.28
N PHE A 660 -29.36 89.33 45.62
CA PHE A 660 -28.11 90.07 45.82
C PHE A 660 -28.22 91.55 45.43
N LYS A 661 -28.93 91.88 44.34
CA LYS A 661 -29.18 93.30 43.99
C LYS A 661 -29.99 94.05 45.04
N LEU A 662 -30.92 93.38 45.72
CA LEU A 662 -31.66 93.98 46.84
C LEU A 662 -30.77 94.17 48.07
N LEU A 663 -29.81 93.27 48.33
CA LEU A 663 -28.82 93.43 49.40
C LEU A 663 -27.87 94.61 49.13
N ASP A 664 -27.37 94.74 47.90
CA ASP A 664 -26.53 95.88 47.51
C ASP A 664 -27.27 97.21 47.72
N GLN A 665 -28.54 97.28 47.28
CA GLN A 665 -29.41 98.44 47.50
C GLN A 665 -29.72 98.69 48.99
N ALA A 666 -29.91 97.63 49.78
CA ALA A 666 -30.17 97.75 51.21
C ALA A 666 -28.94 98.32 51.93
N GLN A 667 -27.73 97.87 51.58
CA GLN A 667 -26.49 98.40 52.11
C GLN A 667 -26.30 99.89 51.75
N GLU A 668 -26.56 100.28 50.50
CA GLU A 668 -26.53 101.70 50.10
C GLU A 668 -27.49 102.57 50.93
N GLN A 669 -28.65 102.04 51.35
CA GLN A 669 -29.61 102.75 52.20
C GLN A 669 -29.18 102.82 53.67
N VAL A 670 -28.52 101.77 54.20
CA VAL A 670 -27.88 101.82 55.53
C VAL A 670 -26.80 102.89 55.56
N ASP A 671 -25.96 102.96 54.53
CA ASP A 671 -24.86 103.94 54.42
C ASP A 671 -25.39 105.38 54.29
N GLN A 672 -26.58 105.57 53.73
CA GLN A 672 -27.30 106.85 53.69
C GLN A 672 -28.03 107.20 55.01
N GLY A 673 -28.14 106.26 55.95
CA GLY A 673 -28.89 106.41 57.21
C GLY A 673 -30.41 106.22 57.08
N ASN A 674 -30.89 105.71 55.94
CA ASN A 674 -32.30 105.44 55.65
C ASN A 674 -32.67 104.03 56.13
N PHE A 675 -32.59 103.80 57.45
CA PHE A 675 -32.71 102.46 58.03
C PHE A 675 -34.05 101.76 57.74
N ASP A 676 -35.15 102.50 57.58
CA ASP A 676 -36.46 101.92 57.25
C ASP A 676 -36.49 101.32 55.83
N GLU A 677 -35.98 102.04 54.83
CA GLU A 677 -35.90 101.55 53.44
C GLU A 677 -34.92 100.36 53.33
N ALA A 678 -33.84 100.37 54.10
CA ALA A 678 -32.92 99.24 54.18
C ALA A 678 -33.60 97.97 54.73
N LEU A 679 -34.33 98.08 55.85
CA LEU A 679 -35.02 96.94 56.47
C LEU A 679 -36.06 96.31 55.53
N ASP A 680 -36.83 97.12 54.82
CA ASP A 680 -37.78 96.63 53.79
C ASP A 680 -37.07 95.86 52.66
N LEU A 681 -35.87 96.29 52.23
CA LEU A 681 -35.07 95.59 51.22
C LEU A 681 -34.46 94.28 51.74
N TYR A 682 -33.98 94.24 52.99
CA TYR A 682 -33.53 92.98 53.62
C TYR A 682 -34.69 91.99 53.82
N HIS A 683 -35.89 92.44 54.21
CA HIS A 683 -37.08 91.59 54.30
C HIS A 683 -37.52 91.05 52.93
N GLN A 684 -37.47 91.87 51.88
CA GLN A 684 -37.71 91.41 50.51
C GLN A 684 -36.70 90.34 50.10
N THR A 685 -35.41 90.57 50.35
CA THR A 685 -34.35 89.58 50.08
C THR A 685 -34.60 88.26 50.82
N LEU A 686 -34.95 88.32 52.10
CA LEU A 686 -35.24 87.13 52.92
C LEU A 686 -36.41 86.31 52.37
N ASN A 687 -37.44 86.95 51.81
CA ASN A 687 -38.53 86.27 51.13
C ASN A 687 -38.06 85.56 49.84
N ILE A 688 -37.15 86.17 49.07
CA ILE A 688 -36.59 85.53 47.87
C ILE A 688 -35.74 84.31 48.25
N PHE A 689 -34.86 84.42 49.27
CA PHE A 689 -34.06 83.29 49.75
C PHE A 689 -34.92 82.18 50.37
N ALA A 690 -36.04 82.51 51.03
CA ALA A 690 -37.02 81.52 51.47
C ALA A 690 -37.66 80.76 50.29
N GLU A 691 -38.00 81.45 49.20
CA GLU A 691 -38.58 80.85 48.00
C GLU A 691 -37.62 79.85 47.33
N ILE A 692 -36.33 80.18 47.23
CA ILE A 692 -35.31 79.27 46.67
C ILE A 692 -34.74 78.26 47.69
N GLN A 693 -35.24 78.27 48.93
CA GLN A 693 -34.86 77.40 50.04
C GLN A 693 -33.38 77.51 50.45
N TRP A 694 -32.79 78.70 50.37
CA TRP A 694 -31.37 78.93 50.66
C TRP A 694 -31.20 79.35 52.12
N GLN A 695 -31.11 78.36 53.02
CA GLN A 695 -31.28 78.57 54.46
C GLN A 695 -30.09 79.27 55.14
N ASP A 696 -28.87 78.99 54.71
CA ASP A 696 -27.65 79.50 55.37
C ASP A 696 -27.59 81.05 55.32
N GLU A 697 -27.89 81.63 54.16
CA GLU A 697 -27.92 83.08 53.93
C GLU A 697 -29.17 83.75 54.51
N MET A 698 -30.27 83.00 54.74
CA MET A 698 -31.42 83.53 55.47
C MET A 698 -31.10 83.79 56.95
N GLU A 699 -30.17 83.05 57.56
CA GLU A 699 -29.73 83.33 58.94
C GLU A 699 -28.88 84.60 59.00
N LEU A 700 -27.90 84.72 58.11
CA LEU A 700 -27.07 85.93 57.96
C LEU A 700 -27.90 87.19 57.72
N ILE A 701 -28.94 87.13 56.88
CA ILE A 701 -29.83 88.29 56.66
C ILE A 701 -30.61 88.68 57.92
N LYS A 702 -31.06 87.72 58.73
CA LYS A 702 -31.75 88.02 59.99
C LYS A 702 -30.81 88.72 60.98
N GLU A 703 -29.55 88.28 61.03
CA GLU A 703 -28.53 88.94 61.86
C GLU A 703 -28.29 90.38 61.39
N SER A 704 -28.16 90.62 60.07
CA SER A 704 -28.05 91.98 59.50
C SER A 704 -29.28 92.85 59.79
N ILE A 705 -30.50 92.31 59.71
CA ILE A 705 -31.74 93.01 60.08
C ILE A 705 -31.67 93.47 61.54
N ILE A 706 -31.28 92.58 62.46
CA ILE A 706 -31.13 92.90 63.89
C ILE A 706 -30.03 93.96 64.11
N GLU A 707 -28.91 93.87 63.39
CA GLU A 707 -27.84 94.88 63.47
C GLU A 707 -28.32 96.26 63.00
N ILE A 708 -29.12 96.33 61.95
CA ILE A 708 -29.66 97.58 61.39
C ILE A 708 -30.75 98.17 62.29
N GLU A 709 -31.62 97.34 62.88
CA GLU A 709 -32.58 97.78 63.91
C GLU A 709 -31.86 98.39 65.12
N ASN A 710 -30.75 97.78 65.56
CA ASN A 710 -29.93 98.33 66.64
C ASN A 710 -29.27 99.66 66.22
N LYS A 711 -28.68 99.76 65.02
CA LYS A 711 -28.12 101.03 64.51
C LYS A 711 -29.17 102.13 64.39
N LYS A 712 -30.42 101.80 64.01
CA LYS A 712 -31.55 102.73 63.98
C LYS A 712 -31.88 103.25 65.38
N GLN A 713 -31.96 102.35 66.37
CA GLN A 713 -32.19 102.71 67.77
C GLN A 713 -31.05 103.58 68.33
N ASP A 714 -29.79 103.21 68.07
CA ASP A 714 -28.62 103.99 68.48
C ASP A 714 -28.61 105.38 67.85
N ALA A 715 -28.97 105.51 66.57
CA ALA A 715 -29.08 106.80 65.89
C ALA A 715 -30.24 107.66 66.44
N GLU A 716 -31.34 107.05 66.87
CA GLU A 716 -32.46 107.73 67.51
C GLU A 716 -32.10 108.17 68.94
N VAL A 717 -31.46 107.31 69.73
CA VAL A 717 -30.91 107.65 71.05
C VAL A 717 -29.85 108.75 70.93
N TRP A 718 -28.99 108.72 69.92
CA TRP A 718 -28.00 109.76 69.68
C TRP A 718 -28.67 111.10 69.33
N LYS A 719 -29.72 111.11 68.49
CA LYS A 719 -30.54 112.31 68.23
C LYS A 719 -31.21 112.84 69.51
N GLN A 720 -31.73 111.95 70.36
CA GLN A 720 -32.30 112.35 71.66
C GLN A 720 -31.23 112.93 72.61
N MET A 721 -30.02 112.35 72.62
CA MET A 721 -28.90 112.79 73.44
C MET A 721 -28.32 114.12 72.94
N GLU A 722 -28.22 114.33 71.61
CA GLU A 722 -27.84 115.61 71.02
C GLU A 722 -28.88 116.70 71.32
N LEU A 723 -30.18 116.36 71.25
CA LEU A 723 -31.26 117.26 71.65
C LEU A 723 -31.20 117.61 73.14
N GLN A 724 -30.93 116.64 74.02
CA GLN A 724 -30.71 116.89 75.45
C GLN A 724 -29.47 117.78 75.69
N ALA A 725 -28.35 117.50 75.03
CA ALA A 725 -27.13 118.31 75.12
C ALA A 725 -27.29 119.73 74.52
N ALA A 726 -28.20 119.91 73.56
CA ALA A 726 -28.60 121.23 73.06
C ALA A 726 -29.45 121.99 74.10
N LEU A 727 -30.41 121.30 74.74
CA LEU A 727 -31.24 121.86 75.81
C LEU A 727 -30.43 122.17 77.09
N GLU A 728 -29.41 121.38 77.42
CA GLU A 728 -28.48 121.68 78.51
C GLU A 728 -27.60 122.88 78.18
N ARG A 729 -27.03 122.98 76.97
CA ARG A 729 -26.34 124.20 76.51
C ARG A 729 -27.24 125.44 76.59
N GLU A 730 -28.51 125.32 76.21
CA GLU A 730 -29.49 126.42 76.33
C GLU A 730 -29.82 126.78 77.79
N ARG A 731 -29.77 125.81 78.72
CA ARG A 731 -29.90 126.06 80.16
C ARG A 731 -28.65 126.74 80.73
N GLU A 732 -27.46 126.24 80.44
CA GLU A 732 -26.19 126.82 80.88
C GLU A 732 -26.03 128.25 80.38
N GLU A 733 -26.41 128.54 79.13
CA GLU A 733 -26.41 129.89 78.58
C GLU A 733 -27.42 130.80 79.30
N LYS A 734 -28.61 130.30 79.65
CA LYS A 734 -29.59 131.03 80.49
C LYS A 734 -29.08 131.27 81.90
N GLU A 735 -28.38 130.33 82.52
CA GLU A 735 -27.78 130.51 83.85
C GLU A 735 -26.62 131.53 83.80
N PHE A 736 -25.80 131.49 82.76
CA PHE A 736 -24.74 132.47 82.50
C PHE A 736 -25.31 133.88 82.31
N GLN A 737 -26.35 134.05 81.48
CA GLN A 737 -27.03 135.35 81.33
C GLN A 737 -27.65 135.85 82.65
N ASN A 738 -28.23 134.95 83.46
CA ASN A 738 -28.76 135.30 84.78
C ASN A 738 -27.66 135.69 85.80
N ALA A 739 -26.49 135.05 85.75
CA ALA A 739 -25.33 135.43 86.54
C ALA A 739 -24.83 136.83 86.15
N LEU A 740 -24.67 137.08 84.84
CA LEU A 740 -24.28 138.38 84.28
C LEU A 740 -25.27 139.49 84.67
N ALA A 741 -26.58 139.19 84.65
CA ALA A 741 -27.61 140.12 85.08
C ALA A 741 -27.54 140.44 86.58
N ARG A 742 -27.27 139.44 87.44
CA ARG A 742 -27.07 139.65 88.90
C ARG A 742 -25.83 140.49 89.19
N GLU A 743 -24.75 140.32 88.43
CA GLU A 743 -23.52 141.09 88.55
C GLU A 743 -23.73 142.55 88.11
N MET A 744 -24.37 142.77 86.95
CA MET A 744 -24.82 144.10 86.51
C MET A 744 -25.73 144.79 87.54
N GLN A 745 -26.61 144.04 88.23
CA GLN A 745 -27.48 144.57 89.29
C GLN A 745 -26.66 145.07 90.50
N LYS A 746 -25.62 144.33 90.92
CA LYS A 746 -24.71 144.72 92.02
C LYS A 746 -23.92 145.99 91.66
N GLU A 747 -23.39 146.06 90.43
CA GLU A 747 -22.62 147.23 89.97
C GLU A 747 -23.49 148.49 89.87
N ARG A 748 -24.78 148.32 89.55
CA ARG A 748 -25.80 149.38 89.58
C ARG A 748 -26.10 149.92 90.98
N VAL A 749 -25.96 149.11 92.03
CA VAL A 749 -26.08 149.54 93.44
C VAL A 749 -24.82 150.30 93.85
N ARG A 750 -23.63 149.75 93.56
CA ARG A 750 -22.32 150.38 93.83
C ARG A 750 -22.23 151.81 93.28
N ARG A 751 -22.58 152.01 92.00
CA ARG A 751 -22.60 153.34 91.36
C ARG A 751 -23.61 154.32 91.99
N LYS A 752 -24.70 153.83 92.59
CA LYS A 752 -25.69 154.67 93.30
C LYS A 752 -25.21 155.11 94.68
N GLU A 753 -24.40 154.31 95.36
CA GLU A 753 -23.79 154.68 96.64
C GLU A 753 -22.61 155.66 96.48
N GLU A 754 -21.77 155.48 95.46
CA GLU A 754 -20.71 156.47 95.15
C GLU A 754 -21.30 157.85 94.81
N ASN A 755 -22.39 157.91 94.04
CA ASN A 755 -23.07 159.17 93.73
C ASN A 755 -23.70 159.82 94.98
N ARG A 756 -24.13 159.02 95.97
CA ARG A 756 -24.58 159.52 97.28
C ARG A 756 -23.44 160.03 98.16
N ARG A 757 -22.22 159.48 98.05
CA ARG A 757 -21.02 160.04 98.69
C ARG A 757 -20.57 161.36 98.03
N ARG A 758 -20.53 161.42 96.68
CA ARG A 758 -20.15 162.65 95.97
C ARG A 758 -21.07 163.83 96.29
N LYS A 759 -22.39 163.63 96.34
CA LYS A 759 -23.35 164.71 96.68
C LYS A 759 -23.30 165.23 98.13
N ARG A 760 -22.68 164.51 99.08
CA ARG A 760 -22.49 165.03 100.46
C ARG A 760 -21.29 165.96 100.59
N ASN A 761 -20.25 165.78 99.77
CA ASN A 761 -19.05 166.63 99.79
C ASN A 761 -19.22 167.96 99.02
N THR A 762 -20.30 168.16 98.25
CA THR A 762 -20.50 169.39 97.45
C THR A 762 -21.33 170.48 98.16
N ILE A 763 -21.93 170.19 99.32
CA ILE A 763 -22.76 171.16 100.08
C ILE A 763 -22.02 171.73 101.30
N LEU A 764 -20.87 171.15 101.69
CA LEU A 764 -20.05 171.59 102.82
C LEU A 764 -18.98 172.65 102.47
N CYS A 765 -19.00 173.18 101.24
CA CYS A 765 -18.05 174.20 100.74
C CYS A 765 -18.75 175.46 100.20
N TYR A 766 -19.91 175.81 100.75
CA TYR A 766 -20.61 177.08 100.50
C TYR A 766 -21.16 177.70 101.81
N ILE A 767 -20.33 177.56 102.86
CA ILE A 767 -20.19 178.51 103.97
C ILE A 767 -18.74 179.03 103.85
#